data_AF-A0A6C0CFN4-F1
#
_entry.id   AF-A0A6C0CFN4-F1
#
_cell.length_a   1.000
_cell.length_b   1.000
_cell.length_c   1.000
_cell.angle_alpha   90.00
_cell.angle_beta   90.00
_cell.angle_gamma   90.00
#
_symmetry.space_group_name_H-M   'P 1'
#
loop_
_entity.id
_entity.type
_entity.pdbx_description
1 polymer ?
#
loop_
_entity_poly.entity_id
_entity_poly.type
_entity_poly.pdbx_seq_one_letter_code
_entity_poly.pdbx_strand_id
1 'polypeptide(L)'
;MSSGSRASRASIDYDDDFLRGEGTNKRAECIRNRTNFTVPKSYHLVDKKDFNPDMLNLYIDNDASPKLKLLLDKIKLLDEQDMRLSGKLHKHLIFTDVNRSTYGAKILASALTASGMNLVYHPQGRGFSMLDDSELRKTKNNNYAALLSKSFFERPVNTKIRKTVLDKFNSRPDNTYGELIRFIILDQGFKEGIDLFDVKYVHLFEPLAVNADEKQAIGRATRFCGQKGLEFHPRYGWPLYVFKYDVVIPKELKQKYMDSETLFELYIKNSNLDMRKIIFANELEKATIGASVDKELNKAIHQFAIEKPANILKSSGSRSGSRSGKGSRGGGGAAGKPKGAKATPPAKIMNLEKMQEYIKKNFNAFKYPPLVLENKCVGGGMAGGATNGNIVSFTPTQDFVRHYFQPQSAYKGILLHHSVGTGKTCTAIATATTSFDVENYTILWVTRHTLKNDIWKNMFGQVCSISIQDRIKKGLVLPNKITSKSKYISANWIEPISYKQFSNMLLKKNKIYNEMVRRNGSEDPLRKTLLIIDEAHKIYSPTVAKSERPNTNILEKMIQKSYDKSGADSVRIMLMTATPFTEDGMEMIKLLNLLREDDKIEADFGKFSSTYLDDSGYFTNVGLSQFQDKVSGYISYLNRSQDARNFAHPVIKNVFAKMSLEKSAAAEAAASGSSGAKLKMSKADKDNIKEIKSELKELLKQEKALDNHEKELKACIKMAATNYKAASKNIMSQRKEGEKKCKAEPKNMVKACKDKVLAEYNELLKRIERENDIEMLRCADKNRQAKSNSNVKRMLERKKALEAEIAKYNKGLARIKENKEKNKGKREDIKVFTIKKNTLKDKIKALRVSIVDLEEKYKASQRKIGEITDKVERRKAMAELKMSSAYLLAKKELKELRAQASKLNTQQQLMKVSYGFKKIKKISQQYAIDKYCV
;
A
#
# COMPACT_ATOMS: atom_id res chain seq x y z
N MET A 1 34.01 -20.21 37.64
CA MET A 1 34.10 -20.50 36.20
C MET A 1 33.12 -19.60 35.44
N SER A 2 33.53 -19.10 34.28
CA SER A 2 33.13 -17.84 33.65
C SER A 2 31.65 -17.66 33.27
N SER A 3 30.96 -16.72 33.90
CA SER A 3 29.71 -16.11 33.39
C SER A 3 30.02 -14.77 32.73
N GLY A 4 30.41 -14.82 31.45
CA GLY A 4 30.63 -13.64 30.63
C GLY A 4 29.34 -12.85 30.42
N SER A 5 29.28 -11.63 30.96
CA SER A 5 28.23 -10.65 30.69
C SER A 5 28.31 -10.16 29.24
N ARG A 6 27.59 -10.82 28.33
CA ARG A 6 27.26 -10.22 27.03
C ARG A 6 26.18 -9.17 27.27
N ALA A 7 26.60 -7.92 27.46
CA ALA A 7 25.77 -6.74 27.29
C ALA A 7 25.14 -6.79 25.89
N SER A 8 23.88 -7.24 25.80
CA SER A 8 23.14 -7.22 24.56
C SER A 8 22.96 -5.75 24.16
N ARG A 9 23.51 -5.40 22.99
CA ARG A 9 23.13 -4.18 22.28
C ARG A 9 21.64 -4.31 21.95
N ALA A 10 20.78 -3.81 22.83
CA ALA A 10 19.36 -3.64 22.54
C ALA A 10 19.23 -2.63 21.40
N SER A 11 19.16 -3.14 20.16
CA SER A 11 18.68 -2.39 19.01
C SER A 11 17.25 -1.97 19.29
N ILE A 12 16.97 -0.70 19.07
CA ILE A 12 15.65 -0.06 19.14
C ILE A 12 14.85 -0.48 17.90
N ASP A 13 14.67 -1.79 17.71
CA ASP A 13 13.78 -2.35 16.70
C ASP A 13 12.49 -2.75 17.43
N TYR A 14 11.54 -1.81 17.42
CA TYR A 14 10.20 -2.02 17.96
C TYR A 14 9.47 -3.11 17.15
N ASP A 15 9.02 -4.17 17.85
CA ASP A 15 8.12 -5.25 17.42
C ASP A 15 8.49 -6.05 16.15
N ASP A 16 9.67 -6.67 16.12
CA ASP A 16 9.98 -7.78 15.19
C ASP A 16 10.12 -9.15 15.90
N ASP A 17 10.04 -9.21 17.24
CA ASP A 17 10.11 -10.48 17.99
C ASP A 17 8.88 -11.40 17.79
N PHE A 18 7.84 -10.96 17.08
CA PHE A 18 6.64 -11.76 16.80
C PHE A 18 6.72 -12.60 15.50
N LEU A 19 7.72 -12.40 14.65
CA LEU A 19 7.86 -13.12 13.37
C LEU A 19 8.96 -14.19 13.36
N ARG A 20 9.63 -14.45 14.48
CA ARG A 20 10.62 -15.55 14.62
C ARG A 20 9.96 -16.92 14.84
N GLY A 21 8.98 -17.28 14.02
CA GLY A 21 8.37 -18.61 14.09
C GLY A 21 8.12 -19.17 12.70
N GLU A 22 8.57 -20.41 12.49
CA GLU A 22 8.37 -21.16 11.25
C GLU A 22 6.88 -21.46 11.05
N GLY A 23 6.34 -21.02 9.90
CA GLY A 23 4.95 -21.25 9.50
C GLY A 23 4.58 -20.45 8.27
N THR A 24 4.04 -21.12 7.24
CA THR A 24 3.68 -20.53 5.92
C THR A 24 2.82 -19.27 6.04
N ASN A 25 1.84 -19.26 6.94
CA ASN A 25 0.94 -18.12 7.14
C ASN A 25 1.67 -16.86 7.68
N LYS A 26 2.71 -17.02 8.51
CA LYS A 26 3.52 -15.89 9.01
C LYS A 26 4.39 -15.27 7.91
N ARG A 27 4.89 -16.09 6.99
CA ARG A 27 5.65 -15.65 5.81
C ARG A 27 4.78 -14.83 4.87
N ALA A 28 3.57 -15.29 4.58
CA ALA A 28 2.59 -14.55 3.79
C ALA A 28 2.28 -13.17 4.40
N GLU A 29 1.94 -13.10 5.69
CA GLU A 29 1.69 -11.82 6.37
C GLU A 29 2.92 -10.90 6.36
N CYS A 30 4.13 -11.45 6.51
CA CYS A 30 5.36 -10.67 6.40
C CYS A 30 5.49 -10.03 5.01
N ILE A 31 5.39 -10.83 3.94
CA ILE A 31 5.47 -10.34 2.54
C ILE A 31 4.42 -9.25 2.30
N ARG A 32 3.17 -9.49 2.75
CA ARG A 32 2.08 -8.53 2.61
C ARG A 32 2.36 -7.19 3.29
N ASN A 33 2.90 -7.22 4.52
CA ASN A 33 3.30 -6.00 5.24
C ASN A 33 4.45 -5.26 4.52
N ARG A 34 5.51 -5.98 4.11
CA ARG A 34 6.70 -5.39 3.47
C ARG A 34 6.42 -4.84 2.05
N THR A 35 5.35 -5.31 1.42
CA THR A 35 4.82 -4.75 0.16
C THR A 35 4.37 -3.30 0.32
N ASN A 36 3.83 -2.94 1.49
CA ASN A 36 3.32 -1.59 1.77
C ASN A 36 4.41 -0.63 2.24
N PHE A 37 5.33 -1.10 3.09
CA PHE A 37 6.47 -0.32 3.58
C PHE A 37 7.52 -1.28 4.12
N THR A 38 8.81 -0.98 3.94
CA THR A 38 9.89 -1.88 4.39
C THR A 38 9.88 -2.10 5.90
N VAL A 39 10.47 -1.24 6.72
CA VAL A 39 10.44 -1.37 8.18
C VAL A 39 10.01 -0.05 8.82
N PRO A 40 8.73 0.10 9.20
CA PRO A 40 8.25 1.28 9.91
C PRO A 40 9.02 1.46 11.22
N LYS A 41 9.42 2.70 11.50
CA LYS A 41 10.00 3.12 12.77
C LYS A 41 9.04 4.07 13.47
N SER A 42 9.20 4.27 14.78
CA SER A 42 8.33 5.17 15.55
C SER A 42 8.26 6.57 14.94
N TYR A 43 9.39 7.11 14.51
CA TYR A 43 9.48 8.41 13.85
C TYR A 43 8.87 8.47 12.44
N HIS A 44 8.45 7.35 11.86
CA HIS A 44 7.68 7.32 10.62
C HIS A 44 6.17 7.46 10.86
N LEU A 45 5.69 7.33 12.10
CA LEU A 45 4.28 7.19 12.41
C LEU A 45 3.73 8.45 13.11
N VAL A 46 2.76 9.12 12.49
CA VAL A 46 2.13 10.37 12.98
C VAL A 46 1.52 10.24 14.37
N ASP A 47 1.13 9.03 14.77
CA ASP A 47 0.55 8.77 16.09
C ASP A 47 1.60 8.55 17.20
N LYS A 48 2.88 8.83 16.91
CA LYS A 48 4.01 8.74 17.85
C LYS A 48 4.61 10.11 18.14
N LYS A 49 5.08 10.28 19.38
CA LYS A 49 5.66 11.54 19.88
C LYS A 49 6.94 11.97 19.13
N ASP A 50 7.67 11.02 18.56
CA ASP A 50 8.92 11.24 17.83
C ASP A 50 8.74 11.25 16.30
N PHE A 51 7.50 11.33 15.80
CA PHE A 51 7.20 11.49 14.38
C PHE A 51 8.06 12.61 13.77
N ASN A 52 8.64 12.33 12.61
CA ASN A 52 9.45 13.26 11.85
C ASN A 52 9.10 13.14 10.36
N PRO A 53 8.39 14.13 9.77
CA PRO A 53 7.93 14.06 8.39
C PRO A 53 9.10 14.03 7.39
N ASP A 54 10.16 14.80 7.63
CA ASP A 54 11.33 14.84 6.74
C ASP A 54 12.04 13.48 6.64
N MET A 55 12.14 12.76 7.75
CA MET A 55 12.71 11.41 7.78
C MET A 55 11.82 10.40 7.09
N LEU A 56 10.50 10.51 7.24
CA LEU A 56 9.57 9.67 6.48
C LEU A 56 9.71 9.92 4.97
N ASN A 57 9.67 11.19 4.55
CA ASN A 57 9.84 11.58 3.16
C ASN A 57 11.17 11.08 2.60
N LEU A 58 12.27 11.26 3.35
CA LEU A 58 13.58 10.74 3.00
C LEU A 58 13.60 9.22 2.79
N TYR A 59 12.88 8.44 3.60
CA TYR A 59 12.76 6.99 3.41
C TYR A 59 11.92 6.65 2.18
N ILE A 60 10.80 7.34 1.97
CA ILE A 60 9.93 7.16 0.79
C ILE A 60 10.71 7.49 -0.50
N ASP A 61 11.47 8.58 -0.51
CA ASP A 61 12.28 9.04 -1.65
C ASP A 61 13.42 8.08 -1.97
N ASN A 62 13.90 7.33 -0.97
CA ASN A 62 14.90 6.27 -1.13
C ASN A 62 14.25 4.87 -1.19
N ASP A 63 13.02 4.80 -1.66
CA ASP A 63 12.32 3.57 -2.05
C ASP A 63 12.01 2.59 -0.90
N ALA A 64 11.81 3.11 0.33
CA ALA A 64 11.27 2.32 1.44
C ALA A 64 9.80 1.90 1.20
N SER A 65 9.09 2.60 0.31
CA SER A 65 7.80 2.17 -0.23
C SER A 65 7.59 2.79 -1.62
N PRO A 66 7.99 2.09 -2.70
CA PRO A 66 7.73 2.53 -4.07
C PRO A 66 6.24 2.74 -4.34
N LYS A 67 5.40 1.92 -3.71
CA LYS A 67 3.94 1.98 -3.84
C LYS A 67 3.34 3.24 -3.21
N LEU A 68 3.79 3.62 -2.02
CA LEU A 68 3.36 4.84 -1.34
C LEU A 68 3.80 6.09 -2.11
N LYS A 69 5.03 6.09 -2.63
CA LYS A 69 5.52 7.16 -3.51
C LYS A 69 4.62 7.31 -4.74
N LEU A 70 4.35 6.20 -5.43
CA LEU A 70 3.48 6.17 -6.61
C LEU A 70 2.04 6.60 -6.32
N LEU A 71 1.49 6.27 -5.15
CA LEU A 71 0.19 6.78 -4.69
C LEU A 71 0.19 8.31 -4.60
N LEU A 72 1.18 8.90 -3.92
CA LEU A 72 1.28 10.35 -3.73
C LEU A 72 1.49 11.08 -5.07
N ASP A 73 2.36 10.56 -5.93
CA ASP A 73 2.58 11.12 -7.28
C ASP A 73 1.33 11.02 -8.14
N LYS A 74 0.57 9.91 -8.02
CA LYS A 74 -0.70 9.74 -8.71
C LYS A 74 -1.74 10.75 -8.25
N ILE A 75 -1.82 11.03 -6.94
CA ILE A 75 -2.71 12.06 -6.40
C ILE A 75 -2.35 13.42 -7.00
N LYS A 76 -1.08 13.84 -6.96
CA LYS A 76 -0.63 15.11 -7.57
C LYS A 76 -1.02 15.23 -9.04
N LEU A 77 -0.83 14.16 -9.82
CA LEU A 77 -1.21 14.13 -11.24
C LEU A 77 -2.73 14.31 -11.44
N LEU A 78 -3.55 13.70 -10.58
CA LEU A 78 -5.01 13.85 -10.64
C LEU A 78 -5.43 15.28 -10.27
N ASP A 79 -4.78 15.88 -9.28
CA ASP A 79 -5.03 17.26 -8.86
C ASP A 79 -4.75 18.25 -9.99
N GLU A 80 -3.62 18.10 -10.67
CA GLU A 80 -3.26 18.90 -11.84
C GLU A 80 -4.29 18.75 -12.97
N GLN A 81 -4.79 17.53 -13.20
CA GLN A 81 -5.83 17.25 -14.21
C GLN A 81 -7.17 17.89 -13.82
N ASP A 82 -7.58 17.78 -12.56
CA ASP A 82 -8.86 18.29 -12.09
C ASP A 82 -8.91 19.82 -12.05
N MET A 83 -7.81 20.45 -11.63
CA MET A 83 -7.66 21.89 -11.69
C MET A 83 -7.67 22.40 -13.13
N ARG A 84 -7.05 21.68 -14.06
CA ARG A 84 -7.08 22.03 -15.49
C ARG A 84 -8.48 21.90 -16.11
N LEU A 85 -9.21 20.84 -15.78
CA LEU A 85 -10.51 20.54 -16.40
C LEU A 85 -11.67 21.31 -15.79
N SER A 86 -11.66 21.52 -14.47
CA SER A 86 -12.82 22.02 -13.72
C SER A 86 -12.52 23.14 -12.73
N GLY A 87 -11.23 23.44 -12.49
CA GLY A 87 -10.81 24.39 -11.45
C GLY A 87 -11.10 23.91 -10.02
N LYS A 88 -11.51 22.66 -9.83
CA LYS A 88 -11.88 22.09 -8.53
C LYS A 88 -11.04 20.86 -8.22
N LEU A 89 -10.77 20.63 -6.94
CA LEU A 89 -10.22 19.37 -6.45
C LEU A 89 -11.37 18.42 -6.11
N HIS A 90 -11.06 17.15 -5.85
CA HIS A 90 -12.08 16.17 -5.49
C HIS A 90 -11.68 15.34 -4.28
N LYS A 91 -12.68 14.64 -3.72
CA LYS A 91 -12.52 13.74 -2.58
C LYS A 91 -11.96 12.38 -2.98
N HIS A 92 -11.12 11.83 -2.11
CA HIS A 92 -10.46 10.55 -2.28
C HIS A 92 -10.77 9.61 -1.11
N LEU A 93 -11.04 8.35 -1.42
CA LEU A 93 -11.00 7.24 -0.48
C LEU A 93 -9.66 6.50 -0.66
N ILE A 94 -8.92 6.28 0.43
CA ILE A 94 -7.76 5.39 0.45
C ILE A 94 -8.08 4.21 1.35
N PHE A 95 -8.08 2.99 0.80
CA PHE A 95 -8.40 1.76 1.52
C PHE A 95 -7.18 0.85 1.63
N THR A 96 -7.01 0.23 2.80
CA THR A 96 -5.98 -0.79 3.07
C THR A 96 -6.57 -1.97 3.82
N ASP A 97 -6.30 -3.17 3.34
CA ASP A 97 -6.71 -4.45 3.90
C ASP A 97 -5.64 -5.06 4.83
N VAL A 98 -4.47 -4.42 4.96
CA VAL A 98 -3.43 -4.90 5.88
C VAL A 98 -3.87 -4.78 7.34
N ASN A 99 -3.97 -5.93 8.01
CA ASN A 99 -4.34 -6.03 9.42
C ASN A 99 -3.40 -5.23 10.34
N ARG A 100 -2.10 -5.19 10.05
CA ARG A 100 -1.12 -4.44 10.85
C ARG A 100 -1.15 -2.95 10.48
N SER A 101 -1.91 -2.17 11.25
CA SER A 101 -2.15 -0.74 10.97
C SER A 101 -0.89 0.12 10.79
N THR A 102 0.27 -0.29 11.33
CA THR A 102 1.57 0.38 11.09
C THR A 102 2.10 0.24 9.67
N TYR A 103 1.67 -0.79 8.92
CA TYR A 103 1.98 -0.99 7.50
C TYR A 103 0.79 -0.61 6.59
N GLY A 104 -0.39 -0.38 7.17
CA GLY A 104 -1.59 0.09 6.47
C GLY A 104 -1.94 1.53 6.83
N ALA A 105 -3.07 1.72 7.52
CA ALA A 105 -3.68 3.03 7.66
C ALA A 105 -2.81 4.08 8.39
N LYS A 106 -1.95 3.69 9.34
CA LYS A 106 -1.09 4.65 10.06
C LYS A 106 0.04 5.17 9.18
N ILE A 107 0.69 4.33 8.37
CA ILE A 107 1.76 4.82 7.49
C ILE A 107 1.19 5.70 6.37
N LEU A 108 0.00 5.37 5.86
CA LEU A 108 -0.75 6.21 4.92
C LEU A 108 -1.08 7.58 5.54
N ALA A 109 -1.63 7.59 6.75
CA ALA A 109 -1.92 8.84 7.47
C ALA A 109 -0.65 9.67 7.67
N SER A 110 0.45 9.01 8.01
CA SER A 110 1.75 9.66 8.23
C SER A 110 2.32 10.27 6.96
N ALA A 111 2.15 9.60 5.82
CA ALA A 111 2.60 10.09 4.52
C ALA A 111 1.79 11.29 4.04
N LEU A 112 0.47 11.31 4.27
CA LEU A 112 -0.35 12.49 4.01
C LEU A 112 0.07 13.67 4.90
N THR A 113 0.31 13.44 6.20
CA THR A 113 0.84 14.48 7.09
C THR A 113 2.19 15.00 6.62
N ALA A 114 3.10 14.10 6.24
CA ALA A 114 4.43 14.47 5.74
C ALA A 114 4.40 15.19 4.38
N SER A 115 3.29 15.05 3.64
CA SER A 115 3.01 15.77 2.39
C SER A 115 2.28 17.11 2.62
N GLY A 116 2.09 17.53 3.88
CA GLY A 116 1.46 18.81 4.23
C GLY A 116 -0.04 18.77 4.50
N MET A 117 -0.65 17.58 4.58
CA MET A 117 -2.07 17.43 4.93
C MET A 117 -2.32 17.44 6.45
N ASN A 118 -3.50 17.89 6.86
CA ASN A 118 -3.85 18.07 8.26
C ASN A 118 -4.91 17.06 8.71
N LEU A 119 -4.66 16.42 9.86
CA LEU A 119 -5.63 15.50 10.46
C LEU A 119 -6.78 16.32 11.08
N VAL A 120 -8.00 15.95 10.72
CA VAL A 120 -9.19 16.76 11.05
C VAL A 120 -9.64 16.66 12.52
N TYR A 121 -9.10 15.73 13.29
CA TYR A 121 -9.42 15.57 14.71
C TYR A 121 -8.15 15.36 15.52
N HIS A 122 -8.20 15.72 16.80
CA HIS A 122 -7.09 15.56 17.72
C HIS A 122 -7.49 14.71 18.92
N PRO A 123 -6.52 14.07 19.60
CA PRO A 123 -6.84 13.28 20.77
C PRO A 123 -7.35 14.15 21.93
N GLN A 124 -8.45 13.75 22.57
CA GLN A 124 -9.02 14.43 23.75
C GLN A 124 -9.60 13.40 24.73
N GLY A 125 -9.18 13.48 26.00
CA GLY A 125 -9.55 12.50 27.03
C GLY A 125 -9.24 11.06 26.58
N ARG A 126 -10.24 10.17 26.67
CA ARG A 126 -10.16 8.77 26.22
C ARG A 126 -10.47 8.56 24.73
N GLY A 127 -10.77 9.62 23.97
CA GLY A 127 -11.16 9.55 22.56
C GLY A 127 -10.58 10.69 21.74
N PHE A 128 -11.41 11.28 20.87
CA PHE A 128 -11.01 12.33 19.94
C PHE A 128 -12.04 13.45 19.93
N SER A 129 -11.57 14.65 19.61
CA SER A 129 -12.40 15.80 19.27
C SER A 129 -12.08 16.29 17.88
N MET A 130 -13.14 16.68 17.17
CA MET A 130 -13.07 17.20 15.82
C MET A 130 -12.65 18.68 15.87
N LEU A 131 -11.84 19.12 14.90
CA LEU A 131 -11.54 20.54 14.69
C LEU A 131 -12.80 21.27 14.21
N ASP A 132 -12.95 22.53 14.58
CA ASP A 132 -14.05 23.36 14.09
C ASP A 132 -13.87 23.74 12.60
N ASP A 133 -14.96 24.21 12.01
CA ASP A 133 -14.97 24.55 10.58
C ASP A 133 -14.07 25.75 10.26
N SER A 134 -13.87 26.68 11.20
CA SER A 134 -12.95 27.81 10.99
C SER A 134 -11.50 27.35 10.86
N GLU A 135 -11.04 26.42 11.69
CA GLU A 135 -9.71 25.83 11.61
C GLU A 135 -9.56 25.00 10.33
N LEU A 136 -10.55 24.17 9.99
CA LEU A 136 -10.50 23.37 8.76
C LEU A 136 -10.42 24.24 7.49
N ARG A 137 -11.08 25.38 7.48
CA ARG A 137 -11.07 26.31 6.34
C ARG A 137 -9.72 27.00 6.16
N LYS A 138 -8.90 27.17 7.21
CA LYS A 138 -7.53 27.69 7.08
C LYS A 138 -6.66 26.76 6.23
N THR A 139 -6.91 25.47 6.29
CA THR A 139 -6.21 24.42 5.54
C THR A 139 -7.12 23.81 4.45
N LYS A 140 -7.97 24.65 3.83
CA LYS A 140 -8.92 24.25 2.77
C LYS A 140 -8.25 23.32 1.75
N ASN A 141 -8.94 22.23 1.40
CA ASN A 141 -8.48 21.16 0.49
C ASN A 141 -7.28 20.34 1.00
N ASN A 142 -6.66 20.71 2.12
CA ASN A 142 -5.46 20.07 2.67
C ASN A 142 -5.76 19.32 3.98
N ASN A 143 -6.93 18.71 4.07
CA ASN A 143 -7.42 18.02 5.26
C ASN A 143 -7.74 16.55 4.98
N TYR A 144 -7.48 15.68 5.96
CA TYR A 144 -7.78 14.26 5.88
C TYR A 144 -8.31 13.68 7.20
N ALA A 145 -9.03 12.56 7.10
CA ALA A 145 -9.46 11.75 8.23
C ALA A 145 -8.94 10.31 8.10
N ALA A 146 -8.71 9.63 9.22
CA ALA A 146 -8.37 8.21 9.24
C ALA A 146 -9.32 7.44 10.17
N LEU A 147 -10.10 6.50 9.64
CA LEU A 147 -10.95 5.65 10.47
C LEU A 147 -10.32 4.24 10.51
N LEU A 148 -9.88 3.86 11.71
CA LEU A 148 -9.14 2.62 11.96
C LEU A 148 -9.89 1.72 12.96
N SER A 149 -9.91 0.43 12.69
CA SER A 149 -10.44 -0.62 13.56
C SER A 149 -9.60 -0.76 14.84
N LYS A 150 -8.31 -0.48 14.74
CA LYS A 150 -7.34 -0.49 15.84
C LYS A 150 -7.14 0.91 16.43
N SER A 151 -6.45 0.98 17.56
CA SER A 151 -6.18 2.27 18.22
C SER A 151 -5.33 3.20 17.36
N PHE A 152 -5.64 4.49 17.43
CA PHE A 152 -4.88 5.60 16.85
C PHE A 152 -4.52 6.56 17.99
N PHE A 153 -3.30 7.07 18.05
CA PHE A 153 -2.82 7.86 19.20
C PHE A 153 -3.08 7.21 20.57
N GLU A 154 -2.92 5.87 20.65
CA GLU A 154 -3.22 5.04 21.84
C GLU A 154 -4.68 5.10 22.32
N ARG A 155 -5.61 5.57 21.48
CA ARG A 155 -7.04 5.72 21.79
C ARG A 155 -7.91 5.00 20.75
N PRO A 156 -9.09 4.47 21.13
CA PRO A 156 -10.02 3.88 20.18
C PRO A 156 -10.68 4.96 19.31
N VAL A 157 -10.82 4.71 18.01
CA VAL A 157 -11.65 5.52 17.10
C VAL A 157 -13.12 5.12 17.33
N ASN A 158 -13.74 5.74 18.33
CA ASN A 158 -15.08 5.36 18.79
C ASN A 158 -16.21 5.81 17.83
N THR A 159 -17.44 5.35 18.09
CA THR A 159 -18.61 5.64 17.26
C THR A 159 -18.94 7.13 17.17
N LYS A 160 -18.63 7.92 18.21
CA LYS A 160 -18.88 9.37 18.24
C LYS A 160 -18.03 10.07 17.18
N ILE A 161 -16.70 9.88 17.20
CA ILE A 161 -15.83 10.54 16.22
C ILE A 161 -16.07 10.01 14.80
N ARG A 162 -16.33 8.71 14.63
CA ARG A 162 -16.72 8.11 13.34
C ARG A 162 -17.92 8.84 12.73
N LYS A 163 -18.98 9.04 13.52
CA LYS A 163 -20.19 9.73 13.06
C LYS A 163 -19.88 11.17 12.68
N THR A 164 -19.19 11.92 13.54
CA THR A 164 -18.84 13.33 13.27
C THR A 164 -18.00 13.49 11.99
N VAL A 165 -17.00 12.62 11.78
CA VAL A 165 -16.17 12.64 10.56
C VAL A 165 -17.00 12.35 9.32
N LEU A 166 -17.87 11.33 9.36
CA LEU A 166 -18.71 10.96 8.20
C LEU A 166 -19.76 12.02 7.89
N ASP A 167 -20.39 12.61 8.91
CA ASP A 167 -21.36 13.70 8.75
C ASP A 167 -20.70 14.91 8.07
N LYS A 168 -19.47 15.25 8.47
CA LYS A 168 -18.67 16.33 7.85
C LYS A 168 -18.16 15.98 6.45
N PHE A 169 -17.70 14.74 6.23
CA PHE A 169 -17.21 14.30 4.92
C PHE A 169 -18.33 14.33 3.86
N ASN A 170 -19.55 13.99 4.26
CA ASN A 170 -20.73 13.88 3.41
C ASN A 170 -21.58 15.17 3.34
N SER A 171 -21.18 16.25 4.01
CA SER A 171 -21.96 17.49 4.04
C SER A 171 -21.99 18.18 2.66
N ARG A 172 -23.18 18.60 2.25
CA ARG A 172 -23.42 19.34 0.99
C ARG A 172 -24.13 20.66 1.30
N PRO A 173 -23.77 21.76 0.63
CA PRO A 173 -22.70 21.86 -0.38
C PRO A 173 -21.29 21.92 0.22
N ASP A 174 -21.16 22.10 1.53
CA ASP A 174 -19.93 22.51 2.24
C ASP A 174 -18.67 21.67 2.01
N ASN A 175 -18.79 20.38 1.70
CA ASN A 175 -17.66 19.48 1.46
C ASN A 175 -17.87 18.63 0.20
N THR A 176 -18.47 19.20 -0.84
CA THR A 176 -18.70 18.47 -2.11
C THR A 176 -17.38 18.14 -2.80
N TYR A 177 -16.41 19.06 -2.78
CA TYR A 177 -15.12 18.95 -3.48
C TYR A 177 -13.94 18.72 -2.52
N GLY A 178 -14.22 18.54 -1.22
CA GLY A 178 -13.22 18.21 -0.21
C GLY A 178 -12.61 19.41 0.49
N GLU A 179 -13.29 20.56 0.47
CA GLU A 179 -12.85 21.80 1.09
C GLU A 179 -12.56 21.64 2.59
N LEU A 180 -13.35 20.84 3.30
CA LEU A 180 -13.23 20.57 4.73
C LEU A 180 -12.51 19.26 5.02
N ILE A 181 -12.86 18.17 4.32
CA ILE A 181 -12.20 16.87 4.40
C ILE A 181 -12.08 16.28 3.01
N ARG A 182 -10.85 16.20 2.51
CA ARG A 182 -10.57 15.77 1.14
C ARG A 182 -10.24 14.28 1.04
N PHE A 183 -9.47 13.75 1.98
CA PHE A 183 -9.07 12.35 2.00
C PHE A 183 -9.67 11.63 3.20
N ILE A 184 -10.15 10.40 2.98
CA ILE A 184 -10.49 9.49 4.07
C ILE A 184 -9.71 8.18 3.91
N ILE A 185 -8.98 7.82 4.96
CA ILE A 185 -8.25 6.55 5.04
C ILE A 185 -9.09 5.56 5.84
N LEU A 186 -9.29 4.37 5.28
CA LEU A 186 -10.04 3.28 5.89
C LEU A 186 -9.20 2.01 5.94
N ASP A 187 -9.28 1.28 7.05
CA ASP A 187 -8.71 -0.07 7.16
C ASP A 187 -9.77 -1.17 6.94
N GLN A 188 -9.34 -2.43 6.97
CA GLN A 188 -10.18 -3.62 6.83
C GLN A 188 -11.45 -3.62 7.70
N GLY A 189 -11.48 -2.93 8.85
CA GLY A 189 -12.68 -2.90 9.71
C GLY A 189 -13.82 -2.02 9.18
N PHE A 190 -13.56 -1.26 8.11
CA PHE A 190 -14.52 -0.38 7.44
C PHE A 190 -14.92 -0.87 6.05
N LYS A 191 -14.72 -2.16 5.76
CA LYS A 191 -15.33 -2.84 4.59
C LYS A 191 -16.85 -2.69 4.58
N GLU A 192 -17.47 -2.41 5.73
CA GLU A 192 -18.91 -2.28 5.91
C GLU A 192 -19.36 -1.14 6.83
N GLY A 193 -20.64 -0.77 6.70
CA GLY A 193 -21.33 0.14 7.62
C GLY A 193 -20.97 1.63 7.48
N ILE A 194 -20.42 2.04 6.35
CA ILE A 194 -20.22 3.46 6.00
C ILE A 194 -20.68 3.75 4.57
N ASP A 195 -20.99 5.02 4.35
CA ASP A 195 -21.36 5.61 3.07
C ASP A 195 -20.52 6.86 2.86
N LEU A 196 -19.90 6.99 1.68
CA LEU A 196 -19.09 8.14 1.30
C LEU A 196 -19.70 8.79 0.06
N PHE A 197 -20.01 10.07 0.14
CA PHE A 197 -20.62 10.85 -0.92
C PHE A 197 -19.60 11.70 -1.66
N ASP A 198 -19.86 11.95 -2.94
CA ASP A 198 -19.06 12.80 -3.85
C ASP A 198 -17.57 12.43 -3.90
N VAL A 199 -17.25 11.15 -3.67
CA VAL A 199 -15.91 10.60 -3.91
C VAL A 199 -15.74 10.41 -5.41
N LYS A 200 -14.65 10.95 -5.97
CA LYS A 200 -14.26 10.77 -7.38
C LYS A 200 -13.19 9.70 -7.55
N TYR A 201 -12.33 9.55 -6.54
CA TYR A 201 -11.17 8.66 -6.58
C TYR A 201 -11.16 7.66 -5.43
N VAL A 202 -10.93 6.39 -5.74
CA VAL A 202 -10.67 5.33 -4.77
C VAL A 202 -9.28 4.77 -5.02
N HIS A 203 -8.48 4.67 -3.97
CA HIS A 203 -7.15 4.07 -3.99
C HIS A 203 -7.19 2.81 -3.13
N LEU A 204 -7.10 1.64 -3.75
CA LEU A 204 -6.88 0.37 -3.06
C LEU A 204 -5.37 0.19 -2.92
N PHE A 205 -4.84 0.46 -1.72
CA PHE A 205 -3.40 0.55 -1.52
C PHE A 205 -2.69 -0.79 -1.73
N GLU A 206 -3.41 -1.91 -1.65
CA GLU A 206 -2.98 -3.23 -2.08
C GLU A 206 -4.15 -3.98 -2.74
N PRO A 207 -3.88 -4.98 -3.60
CA PRO A 207 -4.94 -5.86 -4.08
C PRO A 207 -5.55 -6.61 -2.89
N LEU A 208 -6.85 -6.87 -2.97
CA LEU A 208 -7.55 -7.69 -1.99
C LEU A 208 -7.54 -9.15 -2.46
N ALA A 209 -7.33 -10.08 -1.52
CA ALA A 209 -7.31 -11.52 -1.82
C ALA A 209 -8.67 -12.03 -2.33
N VAL A 210 -9.76 -11.40 -1.89
CA VAL A 210 -11.11 -11.82 -2.27
C VAL A 210 -11.86 -10.71 -3.00
N ASN A 211 -12.45 -11.05 -4.14
CA ASN A 211 -13.27 -10.15 -4.96
C ASN A 211 -14.47 -9.56 -4.21
N ALA A 212 -15.03 -10.29 -3.24
CA ALA A 212 -16.14 -9.79 -2.40
C ALA A 212 -15.70 -8.58 -1.57
N ASP A 213 -14.54 -8.66 -0.92
CA ASP A 213 -13.99 -7.57 -0.12
C ASP A 213 -13.70 -6.33 -0.97
N GLU A 214 -13.21 -6.53 -2.19
CA GLU A 214 -12.97 -5.45 -3.13
C GLU A 214 -14.29 -4.73 -3.51
N LYS A 215 -15.32 -5.50 -3.88
CA LYS A 215 -16.66 -4.97 -4.17
C LYS A 215 -17.21 -4.19 -2.97
N GLN A 216 -17.00 -4.69 -1.75
CA GLN A 216 -17.43 -4.02 -0.52
C GLN A 216 -16.65 -2.73 -0.23
N ALA A 217 -15.34 -2.69 -0.47
CA ALA A 217 -14.50 -1.51 -0.29
C ALA A 217 -14.86 -0.41 -1.30
N ILE A 218 -14.99 -0.74 -2.59
CA ILE A 218 -15.43 0.20 -3.64
C ILE A 218 -16.88 0.63 -3.40
N GLY A 219 -17.72 -0.30 -2.92
CA GLY A 219 -19.13 -0.08 -2.58
C GLY A 219 -19.37 1.01 -1.54
N ARG A 220 -18.35 1.40 -0.75
CA ARG A 220 -18.43 2.55 0.16
C ARG A 220 -18.61 3.87 -0.57
N ALA A 221 -18.06 3.98 -1.78
CA ALA A 221 -18.15 5.15 -2.63
C ALA A 221 -19.31 5.06 -3.66
N THR A 222 -19.75 3.88 -4.09
CA THR A 222 -20.85 3.75 -5.08
C THR A 222 -22.23 3.59 -4.43
N ARG A 223 -22.69 4.62 -3.72
CA ARG A 223 -24.04 4.64 -3.10
C ARG A 223 -25.08 5.27 -4.00
N PHE A 224 -26.35 4.93 -3.76
CA PHE A 224 -27.48 5.45 -4.54
C PHE A 224 -27.51 6.98 -4.45
N CYS A 225 -27.43 7.65 -5.60
CA CYS A 225 -27.25 9.10 -5.75
C CYS A 225 -26.11 9.68 -4.89
N GLY A 226 -25.09 8.86 -4.60
CA GLY A 226 -23.94 9.20 -3.78
C GLY A 226 -23.06 10.28 -4.40
N GLN A 227 -23.08 10.44 -5.73
CA GLN A 227 -22.28 11.40 -6.49
C GLN A 227 -23.07 12.61 -6.98
N LYS A 228 -24.30 12.82 -6.50
CA LYS A 228 -25.17 13.90 -7.01
C LYS A 228 -24.61 15.33 -6.86
N GLY A 229 -23.61 15.54 -6.01
CA GLY A 229 -22.92 16.83 -5.91
C GLY A 229 -21.85 17.06 -7.00
N LEU A 230 -21.44 15.99 -7.70
CA LEU A 230 -20.54 16.05 -8.84
C LEU A 230 -21.32 16.21 -10.15
N GLU A 231 -20.67 16.75 -11.17
CA GLU A 231 -21.25 16.91 -12.50
C GLU A 231 -21.56 15.53 -13.13
N PHE A 232 -22.79 15.38 -13.64
CA PHE A 232 -23.22 14.18 -14.34
C PHE A 232 -22.87 14.30 -15.82
N HIS A 233 -22.01 13.42 -16.33
CA HIS A 233 -21.61 13.50 -17.73
C HIS A 233 -22.68 12.88 -18.66
N PRO A 234 -23.08 13.55 -19.76
CA PRO A 234 -24.14 13.06 -20.65
C PRO A 234 -23.88 11.69 -21.28
N ARG A 235 -22.61 11.34 -21.55
CA ARG A 235 -22.23 10.05 -22.16
C ARG A 235 -21.82 8.97 -21.18
N TYR A 236 -21.45 9.33 -19.94
CA TYR A 236 -20.91 8.35 -19.01
C TYR A 236 -21.32 8.47 -17.54
N GLY A 237 -22.27 9.35 -17.22
CA GLY A 237 -22.75 9.57 -15.86
C GLY A 237 -21.63 10.02 -14.93
N TRP A 238 -21.57 9.44 -13.73
CA TRP A 238 -20.50 9.70 -12.77
C TRP A 238 -19.44 8.58 -12.81
N PRO A 239 -18.23 8.83 -13.33
CA PRO A 239 -17.15 7.88 -13.23
C PRO A 239 -16.55 7.90 -11.81
N LEU A 240 -16.37 6.72 -11.21
CA LEU A 240 -15.58 6.54 -9.99
C LEU A 240 -14.25 5.89 -10.38
N TYR A 241 -13.14 6.64 -10.34
CA TYR A 241 -11.85 6.09 -10.74
C TYR A 241 -11.21 5.30 -9.60
N VAL A 242 -10.99 4.02 -9.81
CA VAL A 242 -10.42 3.11 -8.81
C VAL A 242 -9.01 2.72 -9.22
N PHE A 243 -8.02 3.06 -8.41
CA PHE A 243 -6.61 2.71 -8.62
C PHE A 243 -6.20 1.60 -7.67
N LYS A 244 -5.74 0.48 -8.22
CA LYS A 244 -5.25 -0.68 -7.46
C LYS A 244 -3.74 -0.73 -7.51
N TYR A 245 -3.08 -0.63 -6.37
CA TYR A 245 -1.62 -0.51 -6.32
C TYR A 245 -0.95 -1.83 -5.98
N ASP A 246 -0.01 -2.26 -6.82
CA ASP A 246 0.81 -3.46 -6.59
C ASP A 246 2.28 -3.21 -6.94
N VAL A 247 3.17 -4.14 -6.62
CA VAL A 247 4.61 -4.06 -6.83
C VAL A 247 5.07 -5.19 -7.73
N VAL A 248 5.63 -4.85 -8.89
CA VAL A 248 6.16 -5.80 -9.87
C VAL A 248 7.56 -6.26 -9.47
N ILE A 249 7.76 -7.57 -9.53
CA ILE A 249 9.04 -8.23 -9.28
C ILE A 249 9.88 -8.21 -10.58
N PRO A 250 11.13 -7.70 -10.53
CA PRO A 250 12.04 -7.71 -11.67
C PRO A 250 12.34 -9.14 -12.15
N LYS A 251 12.57 -9.29 -13.46
CA LYS A 251 12.74 -10.60 -14.11
C LYS A 251 13.83 -11.43 -13.45
N GLU A 252 14.89 -10.77 -13.01
CA GLU A 252 16.08 -11.37 -12.39
C GLU A 252 15.79 -11.99 -11.02
N LEU A 253 14.70 -11.59 -10.36
CA LEU A 253 14.30 -12.08 -9.03
C LEU A 253 13.09 -13.03 -9.08
N LYS A 254 12.48 -13.25 -10.24
CA LYS A 254 11.29 -14.12 -10.36
C LYS A 254 11.58 -15.54 -9.85
N GLN A 255 12.68 -16.15 -10.28
CA GLN A 255 13.05 -17.51 -9.85
C GLN A 255 13.24 -17.60 -8.33
N LYS A 256 13.84 -16.58 -7.70
CA LYS A 256 13.99 -16.50 -6.24
C LYS A 256 12.64 -16.40 -5.52
N TYR A 257 11.67 -15.77 -6.15
CA TYR A 257 10.34 -15.49 -5.61
C TYR A 257 9.25 -16.33 -6.29
N MET A 258 9.51 -17.64 -6.47
CA MET A 258 8.52 -18.63 -6.92
C MET A 258 7.85 -18.26 -8.25
N ASP A 259 8.62 -17.70 -9.17
CA ASP A 259 8.16 -17.23 -10.50
C ASP A 259 6.99 -16.25 -10.44
N SER A 260 6.87 -15.50 -9.34
CA SER A 260 5.81 -14.53 -9.14
C SER A 260 6.06 -13.26 -9.95
N GLU A 261 5.02 -12.71 -10.59
CA GLU A 261 5.08 -11.44 -11.32
C GLU A 261 5.03 -10.23 -10.39
N THR A 262 4.27 -10.34 -9.30
CA THR A 262 4.09 -9.27 -8.32
C THR A 262 4.29 -9.76 -6.88
N LEU A 263 4.54 -8.82 -5.96
CA LEU A 263 4.62 -9.14 -4.53
C LEU A 263 3.29 -9.64 -3.96
N PHE A 264 2.15 -9.24 -4.56
CA PHE A 264 0.85 -9.79 -4.19
C PHE A 264 0.72 -11.25 -4.62
N GLU A 265 1.15 -11.62 -5.83
CA GLU A 265 1.18 -13.02 -6.26
C GLU A 265 2.10 -13.86 -5.36
N LEU A 266 3.27 -13.32 -5.01
CA LEU A 266 4.18 -13.96 -4.04
C LEU A 266 3.49 -14.16 -2.68
N TYR A 267 2.72 -13.19 -2.21
CA TYR A 267 1.90 -13.31 -1.01
C TYR A 267 0.88 -14.45 -1.12
N ILE A 268 0.15 -14.56 -2.23
CA ILE A 268 -0.84 -15.63 -2.46
C ILE A 268 -0.14 -16.99 -2.49
N LYS A 269 0.96 -17.15 -3.22
CA LYS A 269 1.74 -18.42 -3.27
C LYS A 269 2.32 -18.85 -1.93
N ASN A 270 2.62 -17.90 -1.04
CA ASN A 270 3.10 -18.20 0.32
C ASN A 270 1.96 -18.33 1.34
N SER A 271 0.73 -18.03 0.94
CA SER A 271 -0.46 -18.23 1.77
C SER A 271 -0.97 -19.66 1.61
N ASN A 272 -1.63 -20.21 2.63
CA ASN A 272 -2.31 -21.52 2.53
C ASN A 272 -3.62 -21.43 1.73
N LEU A 273 -3.74 -20.49 0.78
CA LEU A 273 -4.94 -20.33 -0.04
C LEU A 273 -4.94 -21.38 -1.16
N ASP A 274 -6.04 -22.13 -1.25
CA ASP A 274 -6.23 -23.13 -2.30
C ASP A 274 -6.68 -22.45 -3.60
N MET A 275 -5.81 -22.47 -4.62
CA MET A 275 -6.07 -21.86 -5.93
C MET A 275 -7.31 -22.45 -6.62
N ARG A 276 -7.60 -23.75 -6.44
CA ARG A 276 -8.82 -24.35 -7.02
C ARG A 276 -10.06 -23.74 -6.39
N LYS A 277 -10.05 -23.45 -5.09
CA LYS A 277 -11.16 -22.77 -4.41
C LYS A 277 -11.35 -21.33 -4.89
N ILE A 278 -10.28 -20.61 -5.19
CA ILE A 278 -10.35 -19.26 -5.75
C ILE A 278 -10.97 -19.27 -7.16
N ILE A 279 -10.52 -20.18 -8.02
CA ILE A 279 -11.08 -20.36 -9.37
C ILE A 279 -12.56 -20.75 -9.27
N PHE A 280 -12.87 -21.78 -8.47
CA PHE A 280 -14.22 -22.24 -8.20
C PHE A 280 -15.14 -21.11 -7.74
N ALA A 281 -14.70 -20.26 -6.81
CA ALA A 281 -15.53 -19.15 -6.32
C ALA A 281 -15.96 -18.19 -7.44
N ASN A 282 -15.07 -17.89 -8.40
CA ASN A 282 -15.40 -17.05 -9.55
C ASN A 282 -16.33 -17.77 -10.53
N GLU A 283 -16.11 -19.05 -10.79
CA GLU A 283 -16.96 -19.86 -11.66
C GLU A 283 -18.35 -20.09 -11.08
N LEU A 284 -18.45 -20.27 -9.75
CA LEU A 284 -19.71 -20.39 -9.02
C LEU A 284 -20.55 -19.11 -9.13
N GLU A 285 -19.93 -17.93 -9.06
CA GLU A 285 -20.63 -16.66 -9.28
C GLU A 285 -21.25 -16.62 -10.69
N LYS A 286 -20.50 -17.00 -11.73
CA LYS A 286 -21.04 -17.07 -13.10
C LYS A 286 -22.15 -18.11 -13.24
N ALA A 287 -21.98 -19.30 -12.69
CA ALA A 287 -22.94 -20.39 -12.75
C ALA A 287 -24.28 -19.99 -12.11
N THR A 288 -24.23 -19.37 -10.93
CA THR A 288 -25.42 -18.92 -10.19
C THR A 288 -26.13 -17.73 -10.84
N ILE A 289 -25.39 -16.81 -11.48
CA ILE A 289 -25.98 -15.76 -12.34
C ILE A 289 -26.66 -16.40 -13.55
N GLY A 290 -26.03 -17.41 -14.15
CA GLY A 290 -26.59 -18.13 -15.30
C GLY A 290 -27.91 -18.84 -15.00
N ALA A 291 -28.09 -19.28 -13.75
CA ALA A 291 -29.28 -19.95 -13.24
C ALA A 291 -30.30 -19.01 -12.56
N SER A 292 -30.09 -17.69 -12.57
CA SER A 292 -31.00 -16.77 -11.88
C SER A 292 -32.37 -16.72 -12.58
N VAL A 293 -33.43 -16.75 -11.77
CA VAL A 293 -34.81 -16.84 -12.25
C VAL A 293 -35.24 -15.63 -13.07
N ASP A 294 -34.66 -14.47 -12.79
CA ASP A 294 -34.96 -13.17 -13.39
C ASP A 294 -33.92 -12.72 -14.43
N LYS A 295 -33.02 -13.62 -14.87
CA LYS A 295 -31.93 -13.33 -15.80
C LYS A 295 -32.39 -12.58 -17.05
N GLU A 296 -33.40 -13.11 -17.75
CA GLU A 296 -33.92 -12.51 -18.99
C GLU A 296 -34.71 -11.22 -18.74
N LEU A 297 -35.36 -11.08 -17.57
CA LEU A 297 -36.08 -9.87 -17.18
C LEU A 297 -35.11 -8.71 -16.91
N ASN A 298 -33.95 -9.03 -16.32
CA ASN A 298 -32.92 -8.07 -15.93
C ASN A 298 -31.87 -7.81 -17.03
N LYS A 299 -31.95 -8.49 -18.18
CA LYS A 299 -30.98 -8.39 -19.27
C LYS A 299 -30.67 -6.96 -19.70
N ALA A 300 -31.70 -6.11 -19.86
CA ALA A 300 -31.52 -4.71 -20.26
C ALA A 300 -30.71 -3.88 -19.25
N ILE A 301 -30.84 -4.16 -17.95
CA ILE A 301 -30.08 -3.45 -16.90
C ILE A 301 -28.67 -4.02 -16.71
N HIS A 302 -28.45 -5.31 -16.93
CA HIS A 302 -27.11 -5.91 -16.86
C HIS A 302 -26.26 -5.67 -18.10
N GLN A 303 -26.89 -5.55 -19.28
CA GLN A 303 -26.21 -5.25 -20.55
C GLN A 303 -26.08 -3.76 -20.83
N PHE A 304 -26.57 -2.90 -19.93
CA PHE A 304 -26.43 -1.46 -20.05
C PHE A 304 -24.96 -1.07 -19.93
N ALA A 305 -24.30 -0.97 -21.09
CA ALA A 305 -22.92 -0.56 -21.21
C ALA A 305 -22.86 0.94 -21.52
N ILE A 306 -21.94 1.60 -20.84
CA ILE A 306 -21.65 3.02 -21.01
C ILE A 306 -20.31 3.15 -21.72
N GLU A 307 -20.15 4.16 -22.57
CA GLU A 307 -18.85 4.46 -23.18
C GLU A 307 -17.79 4.71 -22.09
N LYS A 308 -16.72 3.91 -22.08
CA LYS A 308 -15.65 4.06 -21.09
C LYS A 308 -14.90 5.40 -21.31
N PRO A 309 -14.67 6.23 -20.27
CA PRO A 309 -13.96 7.51 -20.42
C PRO A 309 -12.57 7.39 -21.07
N ALA A 310 -11.87 6.27 -20.85
CA ALA A 310 -10.55 6.01 -21.40
C ALA A 310 -10.52 5.84 -22.93
N ASN A 311 -11.64 5.48 -23.56
CA ASN A 311 -11.72 5.32 -25.01
C ASN A 311 -11.87 6.67 -25.72
N ILE A 312 -12.39 7.69 -25.03
CA ILE A 312 -12.64 9.04 -25.58
C ILE A 312 -11.34 9.89 -25.57
N LEU A 313 -10.51 9.76 -24.54
CA LEU A 313 -9.19 10.41 -24.47
C LEU A 313 -8.19 9.89 -25.52
N LYS A 314 -8.42 8.68 -26.08
CA LYS A 314 -7.63 8.15 -27.20
C LYS A 314 -8.15 8.61 -28.56
N SER A 315 -9.44 8.92 -28.68
CA SER A 315 -10.04 9.41 -29.92
C SER A 315 -9.90 10.92 -30.13
N SER A 316 -9.54 11.70 -29.11
CA SER A 316 -9.33 13.15 -29.23
C SER A 316 -8.01 13.54 -29.91
N GLY A 317 -7.21 12.57 -30.38
CA GLY A 317 -5.93 12.79 -31.07
C GLY A 317 -5.89 12.42 -32.55
N SER A 318 -7.01 12.10 -33.21
CA SER A 318 -7.02 11.77 -34.63
C SER A 318 -8.35 12.07 -35.31
N ARG A 319 -8.31 13.10 -36.17
CA ARG A 319 -9.20 13.40 -37.31
C ARG A 319 -10.71 13.50 -37.05
N SER A 320 -11.17 14.74 -37.24
CA SER A 320 -12.40 15.09 -37.96
C SER A 320 -12.84 13.98 -38.94
N GLY A 321 -13.96 13.35 -38.62
CA GLY A 321 -14.66 12.41 -39.48
C GLY A 321 -16.13 12.48 -39.15
N SER A 322 -16.86 13.30 -39.91
CA SER A 322 -18.31 13.33 -39.96
C SER A 322 -18.87 11.90 -40.09
N ARG A 323 -19.58 11.44 -39.07
CA ARG A 323 -20.63 10.43 -39.24
C ARG A 323 -21.87 10.96 -38.56
N SER A 324 -22.67 11.65 -39.36
CA SER A 324 -24.09 11.84 -39.19
C SER A 324 -24.77 10.54 -38.78
N GLY A 325 -25.06 10.40 -37.48
CA GLY A 325 -26.04 9.42 -37.01
C GLY A 325 -27.40 9.86 -37.52
N LYS A 326 -27.91 9.17 -38.56
CA LYS A 326 -29.27 9.33 -39.07
C LYS A 326 -30.24 9.31 -37.88
N GLY A 327 -30.91 10.45 -37.67
CA GLY A 327 -32.09 10.52 -36.83
C GLY A 327 -33.15 9.58 -37.39
N SER A 328 -33.50 8.55 -36.64
CA SER A 328 -34.73 7.81 -36.89
C SER A 328 -35.88 8.65 -36.33
N ARG A 329 -36.50 9.46 -37.18
CA ARG A 329 -37.87 9.93 -37.00
C ARG A 329 -38.81 8.79 -37.37
N GLY A 330 -39.81 8.56 -36.53
CA GLY A 330 -40.88 7.59 -36.73
C GLY A 330 -41.07 6.75 -35.47
N GLY A 331 -42.20 6.75 -34.78
CA GLY A 331 -43.45 7.47 -34.95
C GLY A 331 -44.24 7.20 -33.67
N GLY A 332 -45.15 8.12 -33.33
CA GLY A 332 -46.12 7.89 -32.26
C GLY A 332 -46.89 6.61 -32.55
N GLY A 333 -46.80 5.66 -31.63
CA GLY A 333 -47.54 4.41 -31.67
C GLY A 333 -47.63 3.90 -30.24
N ALA A 334 -48.73 4.23 -29.57
CA ALA A 334 -49.13 3.60 -28.34
C ALA A 334 -49.26 2.08 -28.59
N ALA A 335 -48.19 1.34 -28.30
CA ALA A 335 -48.23 -0.11 -28.35
C ALA A 335 -49.12 -0.58 -27.19
N GLY A 336 -50.29 -1.12 -27.56
CA GLY A 336 -51.27 -1.66 -26.64
C GLY A 336 -50.64 -2.64 -25.65
N LYS A 337 -51.02 -2.49 -24.37
CA LYS A 337 -50.76 -3.48 -23.33
C LYS A 337 -51.28 -4.84 -23.82
N PRO A 338 -50.46 -5.90 -23.86
CA PRO A 338 -50.99 -7.25 -23.93
C PRO A 338 -51.87 -7.46 -22.69
N LYS A 339 -53.12 -7.89 -22.89
CA LYS A 339 -54.02 -8.28 -21.78
C LYS A 339 -53.29 -9.37 -20.97
N GLY A 340 -52.92 -9.00 -19.74
CA GLY A 340 -51.94 -9.73 -18.94
C GLY A 340 -52.46 -11.06 -18.42
N ALA A 341 -51.71 -12.14 -18.67
CA ALA A 341 -51.75 -13.28 -17.78
C ALA A 341 -51.41 -12.79 -16.36
N LYS A 342 -52.23 -13.13 -15.36
CA LYS A 342 -51.92 -12.84 -13.95
C LYS A 342 -50.59 -13.51 -13.62
N ALA A 343 -49.66 -12.77 -13.02
CA ALA A 343 -48.40 -13.33 -12.53
C ALA A 343 -48.72 -14.43 -11.50
N THR A 344 -48.37 -15.68 -11.79
CA THR A 344 -48.68 -16.84 -10.93
C THR A 344 -47.37 -17.47 -10.43
N PRO A 345 -47.19 -17.63 -9.11
CA PRO A 345 -46.01 -18.28 -8.55
C PRO A 345 -45.92 -19.74 -9.05
N PRO A 346 -44.71 -20.29 -9.25
CA PRO A 346 -44.53 -21.64 -9.78
C PRO A 346 -45.05 -22.69 -8.79
N ALA A 347 -45.91 -23.60 -9.26
CA ALA A 347 -46.48 -24.68 -8.45
C ALA A 347 -45.63 -25.97 -8.43
N LYS A 348 -44.56 -26.04 -9.24
CA LYS A 348 -43.63 -27.19 -9.30
C LYS A 348 -42.18 -26.71 -9.42
N ILE A 349 -41.24 -27.50 -8.90
CA ILE A 349 -39.80 -27.30 -9.13
C ILE A 349 -39.49 -27.70 -10.58
N MET A 350 -38.67 -26.89 -11.26
CA MET A 350 -38.34 -27.03 -12.68
C MET A 350 -36.84 -26.93 -12.89
N ASN A 351 -36.34 -27.60 -13.94
CA ASN A 351 -34.97 -27.41 -14.43
C ASN A 351 -34.78 -26.00 -15.04
N LEU A 352 -33.56 -25.66 -15.46
CA LEU A 352 -33.25 -24.31 -15.91
C LEU A 352 -34.06 -23.89 -17.14
N GLU A 353 -34.14 -24.75 -18.15
CA GLU A 353 -34.83 -24.46 -19.42
C GLU A 353 -36.32 -24.21 -19.20
N LYS A 354 -37.02 -25.13 -18.53
CA LYS A 354 -38.46 -24.99 -18.23
C LYS A 354 -38.75 -23.78 -17.35
N MET A 355 -37.85 -23.46 -16.40
CA MET A 355 -37.99 -22.26 -15.59
C MET A 355 -37.91 -20.99 -16.44
N GLN A 356 -36.96 -20.88 -17.36
CA GLN A 356 -36.83 -19.72 -18.25
C GLN A 356 -38.07 -19.54 -19.12
N GLU A 357 -38.62 -20.62 -19.67
CA GLU A 357 -39.88 -20.59 -20.41
C GLU A 357 -41.06 -20.14 -19.54
N TYR A 358 -41.14 -20.66 -18.31
CA TYR A 358 -42.18 -20.30 -17.35
C TYR A 358 -42.15 -18.81 -17.01
N ILE A 359 -40.96 -18.23 -16.78
CA ILE A 359 -40.79 -16.81 -16.50
C ILE A 359 -41.15 -15.96 -17.70
N LYS A 360 -40.72 -16.37 -18.91
CA LYS A 360 -41.10 -15.69 -20.16
C LYS A 360 -42.61 -15.68 -20.39
N LYS A 361 -43.33 -16.73 -20.00
CA LYS A 361 -44.79 -16.82 -20.16
C LYS A 361 -45.56 -16.01 -19.10
N ASN A 362 -45.17 -16.12 -17.82
CA ASN A 362 -45.99 -15.64 -16.71
C ASN A 362 -45.51 -14.30 -16.10
N PHE A 363 -44.27 -13.89 -16.35
CA PHE A 363 -43.62 -12.75 -15.69
C PHE A 363 -43.01 -11.72 -16.65
N ASN A 364 -43.28 -11.80 -17.96
CA ASN A 364 -42.71 -10.89 -18.97
C ASN A 364 -43.08 -9.41 -18.74
N ALA A 365 -44.17 -9.12 -18.03
CA ALA A 365 -44.58 -7.77 -17.65
C ALA A 365 -43.55 -7.06 -16.74
N PHE A 366 -42.70 -7.81 -16.03
CA PHE A 366 -41.67 -7.27 -15.14
C PHE A 366 -40.29 -7.13 -15.82
N LYS A 367 -40.24 -7.21 -17.14
CA LYS A 367 -38.99 -7.03 -17.90
C LYS A 367 -38.54 -5.57 -17.85
N TYR A 368 -37.25 -5.33 -17.63
CA TYR A 368 -36.70 -3.97 -17.72
C TYR A 368 -36.82 -3.43 -19.15
N PRO A 369 -37.31 -2.20 -19.33
CA PRO A 369 -37.29 -1.55 -20.63
C PRO A 369 -35.85 -1.22 -21.06
N PRO A 370 -35.60 -0.96 -22.35
CA PRO A 370 -34.33 -0.40 -22.82
C PRO A 370 -33.99 0.87 -22.01
N LEU A 371 -32.75 0.96 -21.54
CA LEU A 371 -32.32 2.05 -20.66
C LEU A 371 -31.63 3.15 -21.47
N VAL A 372 -32.01 4.41 -21.22
CA VAL A 372 -31.31 5.61 -21.70
C VAL A 372 -30.49 6.20 -20.57
N LEU A 373 -29.26 6.64 -20.86
CA LEU A 373 -28.41 7.31 -19.86
C LEU A 373 -28.98 8.71 -19.55
N GLU A 374 -29.58 8.85 -18.38
CA GLU A 374 -30.13 10.10 -17.87
C GLU A 374 -29.81 10.24 -16.37
N ASN A 375 -29.70 11.46 -15.87
CA ASN A 375 -29.48 11.69 -14.45
C ASN A 375 -30.80 11.54 -13.68
N LYS A 376 -30.99 10.40 -13.01
CA LYS A 376 -32.19 10.13 -12.19
C LYS A 376 -32.14 10.71 -10.78
N CYS A 377 -31.07 11.41 -10.44
CA CYS A 377 -30.91 12.06 -9.13
C CYS A 377 -31.26 13.56 -9.17
N VAL A 378 -31.74 14.09 -10.30
CA VAL A 378 -32.27 15.46 -10.45
C VAL A 378 -33.79 15.42 -10.36
N GLY A 379 -34.41 16.29 -9.56
CA GLY A 379 -35.87 16.42 -9.52
C GLY A 379 -36.63 15.44 -8.60
N GLY A 380 -35.95 14.77 -7.68
CA GLY A 380 -36.58 14.00 -6.59
C GLY A 380 -36.13 14.55 -5.24
N GLY A 381 -37.03 15.22 -4.52
CA GLY A 381 -36.79 15.73 -3.17
C GLY A 381 -36.36 14.63 -2.21
N MET A 382 -35.05 14.49 -2.00
CA MET A 382 -34.47 14.02 -0.74
C MET A 382 -33.27 14.91 -0.42
N ALA A 383 -33.60 16.17 -0.19
CA ALA A 383 -32.82 17.15 0.53
C ALA A 383 -33.80 17.85 1.49
N GLY A 384 -33.60 17.68 2.80
CA GLY A 384 -34.44 18.28 3.84
C GLY A 384 -35.47 17.31 4.43
N GLY A 385 -35.43 17.14 5.76
CA GLY A 385 -36.48 16.61 6.65
C GLY A 385 -37.35 15.44 6.15
N ALA A 386 -37.17 14.24 6.71
CA ALA A 386 -38.08 13.12 6.47
C ALA A 386 -39.52 13.46 6.90
N THR A 387 -40.40 13.75 5.93
CA THR A 387 -41.84 13.55 6.08
C THR A 387 -42.12 12.06 5.90
N ASN A 388 -42.87 11.45 6.83
CA ASN A 388 -43.32 10.07 6.68
C ASN A 388 -44.45 10.00 5.64
N GLY A 389 -44.58 8.87 4.94
CA GLY A 389 -45.68 8.64 4.00
C GLY A 389 -45.35 8.73 2.51
N ASN A 390 -44.06 8.82 2.12
CA ASN A 390 -43.69 8.85 0.70
C ASN A 390 -43.87 7.47 0.06
N ILE A 391 -44.89 7.31 -0.77
CA ILE A 391 -45.17 6.05 -1.49
C ILE A 391 -44.06 5.76 -2.51
N VAL A 392 -43.47 4.57 -2.43
CA VAL A 392 -42.42 4.13 -3.34
C VAL A 392 -43.01 3.44 -4.56
N SER A 393 -42.57 3.83 -5.76
CA SER A 393 -42.79 3.05 -6.98
C SER A 393 -41.77 1.93 -7.07
N PHE A 394 -42.24 0.68 -7.20
CA PHE A 394 -41.35 -0.47 -7.29
C PHE A 394 -40.63 -0.53 -8.64
N THR A 395 -39.39 -1.02 -8.60
CA THR A 395 -38.64 -1.41 -9.80
C THR A 395 -39.17 -2.73 -10.36
N PRO A 396 -38.91 -3.05 -11.66
CA PRO A 396 -39.36 -4.31 -12.23
C PRO A 396 -38.89 -5.55 -11.46
N THR A 397 -37.65 -5.61 -10.94
CA THR A 397 -37.21 -6.73 -10.09
C THR A 397 -37.96 -6.78 -8.75
N GLN A 398 -38.19 -5.64 -8.09
CA GLN A 398 -38.94 -5.60 -6.82
C GLN A 398 -40.36 -6.13 -7.01
N ASP A 399 -40.99 -5.72 -8.11
CA ASP A 399 -42.34 -6.11 -8.47
C ASP A 399 -42.38 -7.60 -8.90
N PHE A 400 -41.37 -8.07 -9.62
CA PHE A 400 -41.20 -9.49 -9.93
C PHE A 400 -41.11 -10.35 -8.66
N VAL A 401 -40.18 -10.05 -7.74
CA VAL A 401 -39.92 -10.89 -6.56
C VAL A 401 -41.16 -11.03 -5.67
N ARG A 402 -41.91 -9.94 -5.44
CA ARG A 402 -43.11 -9.98 -4.58
C ARG A 402 -44.28 -10.80 -5.16
N HIS A 403 -44.29 -11.01 -6.48
CA HIS A 403 -45.28 -11.87 -7.15
C HIS A 403 -44.77 -13.29 -7.39
N TYR A 404 -43.45 -13.48 -7.53
CA TYR A 404 -42.82 -14.78 -7.73
C TYR A 404 -42.73 -15.58 -6.43
N PHE A 405 -42.28 -14.95 -5.35
CA PHE A 405 -42.08 -15.61 -4.06
C PHE A 405 -43.27 -15.37 -3.13
N GLN A 406 -44.23 -16.28 -3.17
CA GLN A 406 -45.46 -16.26 -2.37
C GLN A 406 -45.65 -17.59 -1.63
N PRO A 407 -46.54 -17.69 -0.63
CA PRO A 407 -46.81 -18.94 0.10
C PRO A 407 -47.11 -20.16 -0.80
N GLN A 408 -47.77 -19.94 -1.94
CA GLN A 408 -48.16 -20.98 -2.90
C GLN A 408 -46.99 -21.46 -3.78
N SER A 409 -45.84 -20.80 -3.74
CA SER A 409 -44.68 -21.21 -4.53
C SER A 409 -44.20 -22.59 -4.09
N ALA A 410 -43.85 -23.44 -5.05
CA ALA A 410 -43.15 -24.70 -4.81
C ALA A 410 -41.78 -24.48 -4.17
N TYR A 411 -41.18 -23.31 -4.38
CA TYR A 411 -39.88 -22.95 -3.83
C TYR A 411 -40.07 -22.51 -2.36
N LYS A 412 -39.44 -23.23 -1.42
CA LYS A 412 -39.46 -22.90 0.01
C LYS A 412 -38.62 -21.67 0.36
N GLY A 413 -37.75 -21.23 -0.54
CA GLY A 413 -36.96 -20.04 -0.30
C GLY A 413 -36.42 -19.37 -1.57
N ILE A 414 -35.89 -18.17 -1.39
CA ILE A 414 -35.23 -17.40 -2.43
C ILE A 414 -34.00 -16.67 -1.88
N LEU A 415 -32.93 -16.66 -2.65
CA LEU A 415 -31.73 -15.86 -2.44
C LEU A 415 -31.77 -14.63 -3.35
N LEU A 416 -31.86 -13.45 -2.74
CA LEU A 416 -31.69 -12.18 -3.40
C LEU A 416 -30.20 -11.84 -3.44
N HIS A 417 -29.51 -12.34 -4.47
CA HIS A 417 -28.14 -11.97 -4.80
C HIS A 417 -28.15 -10.62 -5.54
N HIS A 418 -28.43 -9.54 -4.80
CA HIS A 418 -28.60 -8.22 -5.37
C HIS A 418 -27.52 -7.26 -4.88
N SER A 419 -26.97 -6.46 -5.79
CA SER A 419 -25.94 -5.46 -5.47
C SER A 419 -26.45 -4.45 -4.42
N VAL A 420 -25.51 -3.73 -3.81
CA VAL A 420 -25.86 -2.65 -2.88
C VAL A 420 -26.69 -1.58 -3.62
N GLY A 421 -27.67 -0.99 -2.93
CA GLY A 421 -28.51 0.08 -3.48
C GLY A 421 -29.66 -0.35 -4.39
N THR A 422 -29.86 -1.65 -4.63
CA THR A 422 -31.01 -2.16 -5.42
C THR A 422 -32.35 -2.08 -4.71
N GLY A 423 -32.37 -1.74 -3.41
CA GLY A 423 -33.59 -1.71 -2.60
C GLY A 423 -34.02 -3.10 -2.09
N LYS A 424 -33.06 -3.95 -1.67
CA LYS A 424 -33.34 -5.27 -1.05
C LYS A 424 -34.33 -5.19 0.11
N THR A 425 -34.13 -4.26 1.04
CA THR A 425 -35.04 -4.04 2.18
C THR A 425 -36.47 -3.75 1.72
N CYS A 426 -36.62 -2.88 0.72
CA CYS A 426 -37.93 -2.57 0.12
C CYS A 426 -38.56 -3.81 -0.55
N THR A 427 -37.75 -4.60 -1.27
CA THR A 427 -38.16 -5.86 -1.91
C THR A 427 -38.74 -6.84 -0.88
N ALA A 428 -38.04 -7.03 0.24
CA ALA A 428 -38.47 -7.94 1.30
C ALA A 428 -39.73 -7.45 2.03
N ILE A 429 -39.83 -6.15 2.33
CA ILE A 429 -41.06 -5.56 2.92
C ILE A 429 -42.25 -5.72 1.95
N ALA A 430 -42.06 -5.41 0.67
CA ALA A 430 -43.10 -5.55 -0.34
C ALA A 430 -43.54 -7.01 -0.49
N THR A 431 -42.59 -7.96 -0.51
CA THR A 431 -42.90 -9.39 -0.58
C THR A 431 -43.66 -9.87 0.65
N ALA A 432 -43.20 -9.51 1.85
CA ALA A 432 -43.87 -9.87 3.09
C ALA A 432 -45.33 -9.36 3.15
N THR A 433 -45.55 -8.12 2.73
CA THR A 433 -46.88 -7.47 2.83
C THR A 433 -47.81 -7.73 1.64
N THR A 434 -47.30 -8.28 0.53
CA THR A 434 -48.12 -8.62 -0.63
C THR A 434 -48.96 -9.88 -0.39
N SER A 435 -48.39 -10.91 0.25
CA SER A 435 -49.07 -12.21 0.43
C SER A 435 -48.85 -12.85 1.80
N PHE A 436 -47.61 -12.94 2.29
CA PHE A 436 -47.31 -13.63 3.56
C PHE A 436 -48.08 -13.07 4.76
N ASP A 437 -48.07 -11.76 4.94
CA ASP A 437 -48.80 -11.09 6.03
C ASP A 437 -50.32 -11.28 5.88
N VAL A 438 -50.83 -11.26 4.64
CA VAL A 438 -52.26 -11.49 4.33
C VAL A 438 -52.68 -12.92 4.65
N GLU A 439 -51.79 -13.89 4.48
CA GLU A 439 -52.02 -15.32 4.74
C GLU A 439 -51.62 -15.76 6.16
N ASN A 440 -51.48 -14.80 7.07
CA ASN A 440 -51.17 -15.00 8.48
C ASN A 440 -49.85 -15.74 8.74
N TYR A 441 -48.82 -15.46 7.92
CA TYR A 441 -47.45 -15.89 8.24
C TYR A 441 -46.83 -14.96 9.28
N THR A 442 -46.17 -15.55 10.28
CA THR A 442 -45.30 -14.80 11.19
C THR A 442 -44.11 -14.23 10.40
N ILE A 443 -43.88 -12.91 10.48
CA ILE A 443 -42.77 -12.25 9.80
C ILE A 443 -41.61 -12.08 10.77
N LEU A 444 -40.53 -12.85 10.57
CA LEU A 444 -39.32 -12.83 11.39
C LEU A 444 -38.13 -12.29 10.60
N TRP A 445 -37.65 -11.10 10.99
CA TRP A 445 -36.54 -10.44 10.31
C TRP A 445 -35.26 -10.45 11.14
N VAL A 446 -34.17 -10.97 10.57
CA VAL A 446 -32.82 -10.99 11.16
C VAL A 446 -31.92 -10.00 10.41
N THR A 447 -31.31 -9.04 11.11
CA THR A 447 -30.35 -8.08 10.52
C THR A 447 -29.29 -7.64 11.54
N ARG A 448 -28.36 -6.76 11.16
CA ARG A 448 -27.41 -6.14 12.11
C ARG A 448 -28.14 -5.19 13.06
N HIS A 449 -27.65 -5.08 14.29
CA HIS A 449 -28.21 -4.13 15.27
C HIS A 449 -28.27 -2.69 14.73
N THR A 450 -27.26 -2.28 13.96
CA THR A 450 -27.16 -0.94 13.37
C THR A 450 -28.13 -0.70 12.21
N LEU A 451 -28.67 -1.75 11.57
CA LEU A 451 -29.52 -1.67 10.38
C LEU A 451 -31.02 -1.80 10.69
N LYS A 452 -31.40 -2.16 11.92
CA LYS A 452 -32.81 -2.30 12.32
C LYS A 452 -33.65 -1.05 12.02
N ASN A 453 -33.07 0.14 12.21
CA ASN A 453 -33.77 1.40 11.95
C ASN A 453 -34.05 1.63 10.46
N ASP A 454 -33.23 1.08 9.56
CA ASP A 454 -33.42 1.25 8.12
C ASP A 454 -34.63 0.46 7.61
N ILE A 455 -34.98 -0.66 8.25
CA ILE A 455 -36.24 -1.38 7.99
C ILE A 455 -37.41 -0.44 8.24
N TRP A 456 -37.44 0.22 9.40
CA TRP A 456 -38.51 1.14 9.78
C TRP A 456 -38.59 2.38 8.88
N LYS A 457 -37.45 2.89 8.39
CA LYS A 457 -37.44 3.98 7.40
C LYS A 457 -38.08 3.56 6.07
N ASN A 458 -37.84 2.33 5.60
CA ASN A 458 -38.47 1.76 4.39
C ASN A 458 -39.91 1.26 4.64
N MET A 459 -40.33 1.26 5.91
CA MET A 459 -41.69 0.89 6.31
C MET A 459 -42.60 2.13 6.28
N PHE A 460 -42.12 3.23 6.86
CA PHE A 460 -42.94 4.42 7.13
C PHE A 460 -42.51 5.71 6.43
N GLY A 461 -41.22 5.84 6.13
CA GLY A 461 -40.67 7.01 5.44
C GLY A 461 -40.84 6.85 3.93
N GLN A 462 -40.01 5.98 3.35
CA GLN A 462 -40.14 5.47 1.98
C GLN A 462 -41.04 4.23 2.03
N VAL A 463 -42.36 4.42 1.97
CA VAL A 463 -43.34 3.37 2.28
C VAL A 463 -43.30 2.27 1.22
N CYS A 464 -42.64 1.15 1.53
CA CYS A 464 -42.55 -0.04 0.69
C CYS A 464 -43.61 -1.12 1.01
N SER A 465 -44.39 -0.96 2.06
CA SER A 465 -45.48 -1.91 2.36
C SER A 465 -46.71 -1.63 1.54
N ILE A 466 -47.25 -2.68 0.94
CA ILE A 466 -48.51 -2.63 0.19
C ILE A 466 -49.67 -2.21 1.11
N SER A 467 -49.79 -2.84 2.29
CA SER A 467 -50.88 -2.55 3.22
C SER A 467 -50.87 -1.11 3.71
N ILE A 468 -49.70 -0.51 3.94
CA ILE A 468 -49.60 0.90 4.32
C ILE A 468 -49.80 1.81 3.12
N GLN A 469 -49.24 1.51 1.95
CA GLN A 469 -49.48 2.29 0.72
C GLN A 469 -50.98 2.38 0.41
N ASP A 470 -51.71 1.27 0.53
CA ASP A 470 -53.15 1.24 0.27
C ASP A 470 -53.94 2.04 1.31
N ARG A 471 -53.53 2.00 2.58
CA ARG A 471 -54.13 2.85 3.63
C ARG A 471 -53.86 4.32 3.39
N ILE A 472 -52.66 4.70 2.93
CA ILE A 472 -52.31 6.09 2.58
C ILE A 472 -53.16 6.56 1.39
N LYS A 473 -53.29 5.74 0.34
CA LYS A 473 -54.18 6.03 -0.80
C LYS A 473 -55.65 6.19 -0.37
N LYS A 474 -56.06 5.53 0.72
CA LYS A 474 -57.39 5.66 1.36
C LYS A 474 -57.46 6.78 2.41
N GLY A 475 -56.45 7.65 2.52
CA GLY A 475 -56.47 8.84 3.37
C GLY A 475 -55.69 8.75 4.69
N LEU A 476 -54.92 7.68 4.94
CA LEU A 476 -54.05 7.61 6.12
C LEU A 476 -52.90 8.62 6.04
N VAL A 477 -52.78 9.48 7.04
CA VAL A 477 -51.62 10.38 7.21
C VAL A 477 -50.72 9.84 8.31
N LEU A 478 -49.44 9.61 7.98
CA LEU A 478 -48.46 9.13 8.97
C LEU A 478 -47.86 10.32 9.75
N PRO A 479 -47.78 10.25 11.09
CA PRO A 479 -47.18 11.33 11.88
C PRO A 479 -45.67 11.41 11.65
N ASN A 480 -45.09 12.60 11.81
CA ASN A 480 -43.64 12.83 11.65
C ASN A 480 -42.77 11.95 12.57
N LYS A 481 -43.28 11.61 13.77
CA LYS A 481 -42.63 10.69 14.70
C LYS A 481 -43.58 9.56 15.07
N ILE A 482 -43.21 8.34 14.70
CA ILE A 482 -43.98 7.13 15.03
C ILE A 482 -43.56 6.65 16.42
N THR A 483 -44.43 6.85 17.40
CA THR A 483 -44.24 6.41 18.79
C THR A 483 -44.74 4.97 19.02
N SER A 484 -45.81 4.57 18.33
CA SER A 484 -46.40 3.23 18.42
C SER A 484 -46.53 2.61 17.03
N LYS A 485 -45.62 1.69 16.72
CA LYS A 485 -45.57 1.01 15.41
C LYS A 485 -46.71 -0.01 15.23
N SER A 486 -47.17 -0.62 16.33
CA SER A 486 -48.23 -1.64 16.33
C SER A 486 -49.59 -1.12 15.84
N LYS A 487 -49.80 0.21 15.83
CA LYS A 487 -51.00 0.84 15.23
C LYS A 487 -51.03 0.74 13.70
N TYR A 488 -49.88 0.56 13.06
CA TYR A 488 -49.72 0.63 11.61
C TYR A 488 -49.33 -0.70 10.97
N ILE A 489 -48.76 -1.62 11.75
CA ILE A 489 -48.27 -2.92 11.28
C ILE A 489 -49.17 -4.02 11.86
N SER A 490 -49.34 -5.11 11.11
CA SER A 490 -50.09 -6.27 11.59
C SER A 490 -49.42 -6.92 12.82
N ALA A 491 -50.22 -7.68 13.58
CA ALA A 491 -49.71 -8.48 14.70
C ALA A 491 -48.75 -9.61 14.26
N ASN A 492 -48.73 -9.95 12.97
CA ASN A 492 -47.89 -11.01 12.41
C ASN A 492 -46.40 -10.63 12.41
N TRP A 493 -46.07 -9.34 12.47
CA TRP A 493 -44.69 -8.86 12.51
C TRP A 493 -44.08 -8.97 13.90
N ILE A 494 -42.91 -9.61 13.97
CA ILE A 494 -42.04 -9.56 15.14
C ILE A 494 -41.07 -8.39 14.96
N GLU A 495 -40.75 -7.67 16.05
CA GLU A 495 -39.73 -6.61 16.01
C GLU A 495 -38.41 -7.19 15.47
N PRO A 496 -37.75 -6.58 14.47
CA PRO A 496 -36.53 -7.11 13.87
C PRO A 496 -35.45 -7.42 14.90
N ILE A 497 -34.82 -8.58 14.76
CA ILE A 497 -33.85 -9.11 15.72
C ILE A 497 -32.43 -9.08 15.19
N SER A 498 -31.46 -9.01 16.11
CA SER A 498 -30.05 -9.11 15.74
C SER A 498 -29.62 -10.57 15.55
N TYR A 499 -28.54 -10.81 14.81
CA TYR A 499 -27.93 -12.14 14.71
C TYR A 499 -27.65 -12.81 16.07
N LYS A 500 -27.21 -12.03 17.07
CA LYS A 500 -27.04 -12.53 18.45
C LYS A 500 -28.37 -12.96 19.09
N GLN A 501 -29.42 -12.17 18.91
CA GLN A 501 -30.75 -12.51 19.40
C GLN A 501 -31.30 -13.74 18.68
N PHE A 502 -31.08 -13.84 17.37
CA PHE A 502 -31.44 -15.02 16.58
C PHE A 502 -30.69 -16.26 17.04
N SER A 503 -29.39 -16.19 17.27
CA SER A 503 -28.61 -17.30 17.84
C SER A 503 -29.15 -17.76 19.19
N ASN A 504 -29.54 -16.83 20.07
CA ASN A 504 -30.15 -17.17 21.35
C ASN A 504 -31.55 -17.78 21.19
N MET A 505 -32.29 -17.40 20.16
CA MET A 505 -33.60 -17.98 19.83
C MET A 505 -33.43 -19.44 19.39
N LEU A 506 -32.45 -19.71 18.51
CA LEU A 506 -32.11 -21.07 18.07
C LEU A 506 -31.72 -21.97 19.26
N LEU A 507 -31.05 -21.41 20.26
CA LEU A 507 -30.68 -22.10 21.50
C LEU A 507 -31.82 -22.20 22.53
N LYS A 508 -33.02 -21.68 22.22
CA LYS A 508 -34.18 -21.63 23.14
C LYS A 508 -33.95 -20.81 24.42
N LYS A 509 -33.07 -19.81 24.37
CA LYS A 509 -32.59 -19.04 25.55
C LYS A 509 -33.19 -17.64 25.68
N ASN A 510 -34.22 -17.30 24.91
CA ASN A 510 -34.78 -15.95 24.95
C ASN A 510 -36.31 -15.92 24.81
N LYS A 511 -36.90 -14.76 25.12
CA LYS A 511 -38.33 -14.51 25.01
C LYS A 511 -38.85 -14.62 23.58
N ILE A 512 -37.98 -14.45 22.57
CA ILE A 512 -38.36 -14.57 21.15
C ILE A 512 -38.73 -16.02 20.84
N TYR A 513 -37.97 -17.00 21.35
CA TYR A 513 -38.31 -18.41 21.19
C TYR A 513 -39.70 -18.72 21.78
N ASN A 514 -39.97 -18.24 23.00
CA ASN A 514 -41.27 -18.44 23.65
C ASN A 514 -42.40 -17.81 22.83
N GLU A 515 -42.17 -16.64 22.23
CA GLU A 515 -43.13 -15.98 21.35
C GLU A 515 -43.38 -16.78 20.06
N MET A 516 -42.32 -17.35 19.45
CA MET A 516 -42.48 -18.24 18.29
C MET A 516 -43.30 -19.48 18.64
N VAL A 517 -43.02 -20.11 19.78
CA VAL A 517 -43.80 -21.26 20.29
C VAL A 517 -45.25 -20.88 20.55
N ARG A 518 -45.50 -19.70 21.13
CA ARG A 518 -46.86 -19.20 21.38
C ARG A 518 -47.66 -18.99 20.09
N ARG A 519 -47.01 -18.52 19.03
CA ARG A 519 -47.65 -18.26 17.73
C ARG A 519 -47.85 -19.51 16.89
N ASN A 520 -46.82 -20.37 16.82
CA ASN A 520 -46.71 -21.41 15.80
C ASN A 520 -46.78 -22.83 16.37
N GLY A 521 -46.67 -22.99 17.69
CA GLY A 521 -46.62 -24.28 18.39
C GLY A 521 -45.20 -24.68 18.80
N SER A 522 -45.11 -25.61 19.77
CA SER A 522 -43.84 -26.11 20.30
C SER A 522 -43.19 -27.18 19.41
N GLU A 523 -43.99 -27.86 18.58
CA GLU A 523 -43.51 -28.90 17.67
C GLU A 523 -42.67 -28.32 16.54
N ASP A 524 -43.19 -27.32 15.82
CA ASP A 524 -42.45 -26.53 14.83
C ASP A 524 -42.62 -25.03 15.12
N PRO A 525 -41.70 -24.43 15.89
CA PRO A 525 -41.72 -22.99 16.15
C PRO A 525 -41.57 -22.12 14.90
N LEU A 526 -41.16 -22.68 13.75
CA LEU A 526 -41.03 -21.95 12.48
C LEU A 526 -42.21 -22.21 11.52
N ARG A 527 -43.23 -22.97 11.93
CA ARG A 527 -44.45 -23.17 11.14
C ARG A 527 -45.06 -21.83 10.75
N LYS A 528 -45.57 -21.73 9.52
CA LYS A 528 -46.10 -20.52 8.88
C LYS A 528 -45.28 -19.27 9.18
N THR A 529 -43.96 -19.35 9.01
CA THR A 529 -43.05 -18.21 9.24
C THR A 529 -42.35 -17.80 7.95
N LEU A 530 -42.35 -16.51 7.62
CA LEU A 530 -41.43 -15.93 6.66
C LEU A 530 -40.18 -15.46 7.40
N LEU A 531 -39.08 -16.18 7.21
CA LEU A 531 -37.76 -15.86 7.77
C LEU A 531 -36.95 -15.05 6.77
N ILE A 532 -36.76 -13.77 7.06
CA ILE A 532 -35.95 -12.85 6.26
C ILE A 532 -34.60 -12.68 6.93
N ILE A 533 -33.52 -13.05 6.25
CA ILE A 533 -32.15 -12.89 6.75
C ILE A 533 -31.40 -11.90 5.86
N ASP A 534 -31.12 -10.73 6.43
CA ASP A 534 -30.36 -9.66 5.81
C ASP A 534 -28.87 -9.79 6.10
N GLU A 535 -28.03 -9.49 5.11
CA GLU A 535 -26.58 -9.79 5.11
C GLU A 535 -26.28 -11.29 5.30
N ALA A 536 -27.01 -12.15 4.58
CA ALA A 536 -26.98 -13.61 4.76
C ALA A 536 -25.59 -14.26 4.66
N HIS A 537 -24.63 -13.61 4.00
CA HIS A 537 -23.23 -14.05 3.92
C HIS A 537 -22.55 -14.20 5.30
N LYS A 538 -23.10 -13.53 6.34
CA LYS A 538 -22.64 -13.68 7.71
C LYS A 538 -22.92 -15.03 8.37
N ILE A 539 -23.90 -15.79 7.88
CA ILE A 539 -24.30 -17.04 8.52
C ILE A 539 -23.11 -18.00 8.58
N TYR A 540 -22.38 -18.12 7.46
CA TYR A 540 -21.29 -19.10 7.30
C TYR A 540 -19.90 -18.48 7.25
N SER A 541 -19.77 -17.15 7.24
CA SER A 541 -18.47 -16.49 7.12
C SER A 541 -17.58 -16.71 8.36
N PRO A 542 -16.33 -17.16 8.19
CA PRO A 542 -15.37 -17.40 9.27
C PRO A 542 -14.79 -16.11 9.87
N THR A 543 -15.13 -14.93 9.35
CA THR A 543 -14.63 -13.62 9.82
C THR A 543 -15.55 -12.94 10.83
N VAL A 544 -16.79 -13.41 10.98
CA VAL A 544 -17.78 -12.83 11.89
C VAL A 544 -17.32 -12.99 13.33
N ALA A 545 -17.53 -11.97 14.18
CA ALA A 545 -17.20 -12.06 15.60
C ALA A 545 -17.90 -13.28 16.24
N LYS A 546 -17.22 -14.02 17.11
CA LYS A 546 -17.79 -15.23 17.77
C LYS A 546 -19.15 -14.97 18.45
N SER A 547 -19.38 -13.74 18.91
CA SER A 547 -20.63 -13.29 19.54
C SER A 547 -21.80 -13.06 18.56
N GLU A 548 -21.53 -12.94 17.27
CA GLU A 548 -22.51 -12.74 16.20
C GLU A 548 -22.76 -14.01 15.38
N ARG A 549 -21.93 -15.06 15.51
CA ARG A 549 -22.10 -16.30 14.74
C ARG A 549 -23.30 -17.10 15.25
N PRO A 550 -24.33 -17.32 14.42
CA PRO A 550 -25.40 -18.24 14.78
C PRO A 550 -24.85 -19.67 14.82
N ASN A 551 -25.50 -20.54 15.61
CA ASN A 551 -25.23 -21.97 15.53
C ASN A 551 -25.88 -22.53 14.26
N THR A 552 -25.09 -22.62 13.18
CA THR A 552 -25.55 -23.02 11.84
C THR A 552 -26.14 -24.43 11.83
N ASN A 553 -25.56 -25.36 12.58
CA ASN A 553 -26.06 -26.74 12.66
C ASN A 553 -27.47 -26.79 13.27
N ILE A 554 -27.75 -25.97 14.28
CA ILE A 554 -29.10 -25.89 14.87
C ILE A 554 -30.07 -25.21 13.90
N LEU A 555 -29.62 -24.14 13.22
CA LEU A 555 -30.42 -23.45 12.21
C LEU A 555 -30.88 -24.41 11.10
N GLU A 556 -29.93 -25.15 10.52
CA GLU A 556 -30.19 -26.14 9.46
C GLU A 556 -31.17 -27.22 9.94
N LYS A 557 -30.97 -27.75 11.15
CA LYS A 557 -31.88 -28.74 11.74
C LYS A 557 -33.28 -28.20 11.99
N MET A 558 -33.40 -26.95 12.46
CA MET A 558 -34.72 -26.33 12.70
C MET A 558 -35.47 -26.07 11.40
N ILE A 559 -34.77 -25.61 10.36
CA ILE A 559 -35.36 -25.39 9.03
C ILE A 559 -35.80 -26.73 8.43
N GLN A 560 -34.91 -27.73 8.42
CA GLN A 560 -35.25 -29.05 7.90
C GLN A 560 -36.44 -29.66 8.64
N LYS A 561 -36.45 -29.58 9.97
CA LYS A 561 -37.59 -30.05 10.78
C LYS A 561 -38.90 -29.37 10.35
N SER A 562 -38.86 -28.08 10.05
CA SER A 562 -40.05 -27.35 9.58
C SER A 562 -40.50 -27.87 8.20
N TYR A 563 -39.57 -28.14 7.29
CA TYR A 563 -39.88 -28.78 6.00
C TYR A 563 -40.56 -30.14 6.20
N ASP A 564 -39.92 -31.04 6.96
CA ASP A 564 -40.39 -32.39 7.19
C ASP A 564 -41.76 -32.45 7.90
N LYS A 565 -42.03 -31.51 8.81
CA LYS A 565 -43.23 -31.54 9.67
C LYS A 565 -44.40 -30.71 9.17
N SER A 566 -44.14 -29.55 8.56
CA SER A 566 -45.17 -28.57 8.26
C SER A 566 -45.56 -28.53 6.78
N GLY A 567 -44.87 -29.25 5.88
CA GLY A 567 -45.18 -29.34 4.46
C GLY A 567 -45.47 -27.99 3.78
N ALA A 568 -46.71 -27.75 3.36
CA ALA A 568 -47.11 -26.47 2.73
C ALA A 568 -46.94 -25.26 3.68
N ASP A 569 -47.18 -25.47 4.97
CA ASP A 569 -47.08 -24.51 6.06
C ASP A 569 -45.65 -24.34 6.59
N SER A 570 -44.65 -25.03 6.04
CA SER A 570 -43.26 -24.87 6.49
C SER A 570 -42.73 -23.46 6.35
N VAL A 571 -41.67 -23.18 7.10
CA VAL A 571 -40.92 -21.92 7.02
C VAL A 571 -40.58 -21.56 5.57
N ARG A 572 -40.74 -20.28 5.23
CA ARG A 572 -40.35 -19.73 3.93
C ARG A 572 -39.18 -18.78 4.15
N ILE A 573 -38.11 -18.93 3.36
CA ILE A 573 -36.84 -18.27 3.65
C ILE A 573 -36.47 -17.28 2.55
N MET A 574 -36.23 -16.03 2.92
CA MET A 574 -35.66 -15.02 2.03
C MET A 574 -34.27 -14.62 2.53
N LEU A 575 -33.24 -15.00 1.80
CA LEU A 575 -31.86 -14.61 2.08
C LEU A 575 -31.50 -13.40 1.23
N MET A 576 -30.89 -12.38 1.82
CA MET A 576 -30.51 -11.15 1.13
C MET A 576 -29.03 -10.86 1.31
N THR A 577 -28.31 -10.69 0.20
CA THR A 577 -26.87 -10.37 0.24
C THR A 577 -26.38 -9.80 -1.09
N ALA A 578 -25.40 -8.90 -1.04
CA ALA A 578 -24.68 -8.44 -2.24
C ALA A 578 -23.47 -9.32 -2.58
N THR A 579 -23.00 -10.11 -1.63
CA THR A 579 -21.81 -10.97 -1.75
C THR A 579 -22.13 -12.27 -1.03
N PRO A 580 -22.71 -13.29 -1.68
CA PRO A 580 -23.23 -14.47 -0.98
C PRO A 580 -22.16 -15.32 -0.30
N PHE A 581 -20.89 -15.14 -0.65
CA PHE A 581 -19.75 -15.72 0.02
C PHE A 581 -18.65 -14.65 0.20
N THR A 582 -17.82 -14.85 1.21
CA THR A 582 -16.75 -13.91 1.59
C THR A 582 -15.36 -14.45 1.35
N GLU A 583 -15.08 -15.70 1.73
CA GLU A 583 -13.75 -16.30 1.57
C GLU A 583 -13.83 -17.63 0.80
N ASP A 584 -14.88 -18.42 1.03
CA ASP A 584 -15.06 -19.74 0.43
C ASP A 584 -16.38 -19.82 -0.36
N GLY A 585 -16.32 -20.20 -1.64
CA GLY A 585 -17.49 -20.42 -2.48
C GLY A 585 -18.48 -21.43 -1.87
N MET A 586 -18.01 -22.36 -1.03
CA MET A 586 -18.88 -23.30 -0.33
C MET A 586 -19.85 -22.63 0.67
N GLU A 587 -19.59 -21.39 1.10
CA GLU A 587 -20.56 -20.59 1.87
C GLU A 587 -21.86 -20.39 1.09
N MET A 588 -21.79 -20.14 -0.21
CA MET A 588 -22.96 -20.00 -1.08
C MET A 588 -23.73 -21.31 -1.22
N ILE A 589 -23.01 -22.43 -1.36
CA ILE A 589 -23.63 -23.76 -1.41
C ILE A 589 -24.44 -24.03 -0.14
N LYS A 590 -23.88 -23.70 1.03
CA LYS A 590 -24.58 -23.84 2.31
C LYS A 590 -25.81 -22.93 2.40
N LEU A 591 -25.73 -21.68 1.92
CA LEU A 591 -26.89 -20.79 1.85
C LEU A 591 -28.01 -21.35 0.94
N LEU A 592 -27.65 -21.89 -0.22
CA LEU A 592 -28.63 -22.50 -1.13
C LEU A 592 -29.28 -23.74 -0.51
N ASN A 593 -28.52 -24.55 0.21
CA ASN A 593 -29.05 -25.72 0.92
C ASN A 593 -30.06 -25.35 2.01
N LEU A 594 -30.02 -24.14 2.58
CA LEU A 594 -31.05 -23.68 3.51
C LEU A 594 -32.41 -23.48 2.82
N LEU A 595 -32.43 -23.21 1.51
CA LEU A 595 -33.67 -22.93 0.76
C LEU A 595 -34.35 -24.20 0.24
N ARG A 596 -33.70 -25.36 0.41
CA ARG A 596 -34.06 -26.62 -0.24
C ARG A 596 -34.53 -27.64 0.80
N GLU A 597 -35.69 -28.22 0.51
CA GLU A 597 -36.31 -29.30 1.28
C GLU A 597 -35.58 -30.62 1.04
N ASP A 598 -35.42 -30.99 -0.24
CA ASP A 598 -34.76 -32.22 -0.71
C ASP A 598 -33.57 -31.92 -1.66
N ASP A 599 -32.80 -32.98 -2.00
CA ASP A 599 -31.69 -32.94 -2.96
C ASP A 599 -30.64 -31.87 -2.64
N LYS A 600 -30.12 -31.89 -1.40
CA LYS A 600 -29.06 -30.96 -0.98
C LYS A 600 -27.79 -31.15 -1.81
N ILE A 601 -27.12 -30.05 -2.08
CA ILE A 601 -25.84 -30.03 -2.77
C ILE A 601 -24.75 -30.36 -1.74
N GLU A 602 -23.78 -31.20 -2.12
CA GLU A 602 -22.66 -31.53 -1.25
C GLU A 602 -21.87 -30.26 -0.88
N ALA A 603 -21.67 -30.07 0.43
CA ALA A 603 -21.09 -28.85 1.00
C ALA A 603 -19.61 -29.00 1.37
N ASP A 604 -19.05 -30.20 1.21
CA ASP A 604 -17.61 -30.46 1.21
C ASP A 604 -16.99 -30.18 -0.17
N PHE A 605 -15.91 -29.40 -0.20
CA PHE A 605 -15.27 -29.00 -1.47
C PHE A 605 -14.69 -30.20 -2.24
N GLY A 606 -14.11 -31.20 -1.55
CA GLY A 606 -13.51 -32.36 -2.21
C GLY A 606 -14.55 -33.13 -3.00
N LYS A 607 -15.65 -33.49 -2.35
CA LYS A 607 -16.77 -34.20 -3.01
C LYS A 607 -17.55 -33.35 -4.02
N PHE A 608 -17.71 -32.05 -3.75
CA PHE A 608 -18.30 -31.14 -4.73
C PHE A 608 -17.44 -31.10 -5.99
N SER A 609 -16.11 -30.95 -5.82
CA SER A 609 -15.18 -30.84 -6.93
C SER A 609 -15.16 -32.10 -7.78
N SER A 610 -15.19 -33.29 -7.19
CA SER A 610 -15.22 -34.57 -7.95
C SER A 610 -16.50 -34.75 -8.76
N THR A 611 -17.58 -34.05 -8.41
CA THR A 611 -18.88 -34.17 -9.09
C THR A 611 -19.05 -33.12 -10.19
N TYR A 612 -18.66 -31.86 -9.92
CA TYR A 612 -19.01 -30.73 -10.78
C TYR A 612 -17.83 -30.08 -11.49
N LEU A 613 -16.59 -30.27 -11.00
CA LEU A 613 -15.42 -29.51 -11.42
C LEU A 613 -14.35 -30.39 -12.06
N ASP A 614 -13.45 -29.77 -12.82
CA ASP A 614 -12.20 -30.37 -13.29
C ASP A 614 -11.06 -30.21 -12.27
N ASP A 615 -9.89 -30.77 -12.59
CA ASP A 615 -8.68 -30.71 -11.74
C ASP A 615 -8.16 -29.28 -11.52
N SER A 616 -8.53 -28.34 -12.40
CA SER A 616 -8.17 -26.92 -12.28
C SER A 616 -9.18 -26.11 -11.47
N GLY A 617 -10.35 -26.68 -11.14
CA GLY A 617 -11.42 -26.04 -10.38
C GLY A 617 -12.47 -25.32 -11.25
N TYR A 618 -12.49 -25.52 -12.57
CA TYR A 618 -13.54 -25.03 -13.45
C TYR A 618 -14.72 -26.01 -13.50
N PHE A 619 -15.95 -25.53 -13.72
CA PHE A 619 -17.07 -26.44 -13.96
C PHE A 619 -16.86 -27.22 -15.26
N THR A 620 -17.11 -28.53 -15.22
CA THR A 620 -17.27 -29.30 -16.45
C THR A 620 -18.60 -28.92 -17.12
N ASN A 621 -18.74 -29.13 -18.43
CA ASN A 621 -19.99 -28.80 -19.14
C ASN A 621 -21.21 -29.52 -18.52
N VAL A 622 -21.04 -30.80 -18.19
CA VAL A 622 -22.09 -31.61 -17.54
C VAL A 622 -22.34 -31.13 -16.11
N GLY A 623 -21.28 -30.89 -15.34
CA GLY A 623 -21.37 -30.41 -13.97
C GLY A 623 -22.06 -29.05 -13.87
N LEU A 624 -21.77 -28.13 -14.79
CA LEU A 624 -22.43 -26.83 -14.87
C LEU A 624 -23.94 -26.98 -15.09
N SER A 625 -24.35 -27.79 -16.07
CA SER A 625 -25.77 -28.01 -16.37
C SER A 625 -26.51 -28.62 -15.18
N GLN A 626 -25.96 -29.69 -14.58
CA GLN A 626 -26.54 -30.34 -13.41
C GLN A 626 -26.66 -29.38 -12.22
N PHE A 627 -25.63 -28.59 -11.96
CA PHE A 627 -25.65 -27.60 -10.90
C PHE A 627 -26.70 -26.51 -11.15
N GLN A 628 -26.77 -25.98 -12.37
CA GLN A 628 -27.72 -24.92 -12.72
C GLN A 628 -29.17 -25.40 -12.66
N ASP A 629 -29.46 -26.62 -13.11
CA ASP A 629 -30.78 -27.22 -12.97
C ASP A 629 -31.19 -27.36 -11.51
N LYS A 630 -30.24 -27.77 -10.65
CA LYS A 630 -30.45 -27.88 -9.21
C LYS A 630 -30.77 -26.54 -8.55
N VAL A 631 -30.16 -25.43 -8.96
CA VAL A 631 -30.33 -24.13 -8.28
C VAL A 631 -31.34 -23.20 -8.96
N SER A 632 -31.87 -23.62 -10.11
CA SER A 632 -32.89 -22.90 -10.88
C SER A 632 -34.11 -22.57 -10.01
N GLY A 633 -34.58 -21.32 -10.08
CA GLY A 633 -35.75 -20.83 -9.33
C GLY A 633 -35.49 -20.37 -7.90
N TYR A 634 -34.31 -20.66 -7.32
CA TYR A 634 -33.94 -20.22 -5.97
C TYR A 634 -33.18 -18.89 -5.93
N ILE A 635 -32.66 -18.41 -7.05
CA ILE A 635 -31.75 -17.26 -7.09
C ILE A 635 -32.39 -16.15 -7.93
N SER A 636 -32.53 -14.96 -7.35
CA SER A 636 -32.79 -13.72 -8.09
C SER A 636 -31.52 -12.88 -8.08
N TYR A 637 -31.05 -12.49 -9.27
CA TYR A 637 -29.80 -11.76 -9.43
C TYR A 637 -30.04 -10.39 -10.06
N LEU A 638 -29.64 -9.36 -9.34
CA LEU A 638 -29.71 -7.98 -9.81
C LEU A 638 -28.43 -7.23 -9.50
N ASN A 639 -27.70 -6.87 -10.54
CA ASN A 639 -26.55 -5.99 -10.44
C ASN A 639 -26.85 -4.62 -11.04
N ARG A 640 -26.93 -3.59 -10.18
CA ARG A 640 -27.09 -2.19 -10.58
C ARG A 640 -25.80 -1.38 -10.48
N SER A 641 -24.66 -2.01 -10.20
CA SER A 641 -23.37 -1.30 -10.15
C SER A 641 -23.00 -0.63 -11.49
N GLN A 642 -23.59 -1.10 -12.60
CA GLN A 642 -23.43 -0.51 -13.93
C GLN A 642 -24.54 0.50 -14.31
N ASP A 643 -25.57 0.68 -13.48
CA ASP A 643 -26.65 1.65 -13.72
C ASP A 643 -26.17 3.07 -13.39
N ALA A 644 -25.43 3.69 -14.31
CA ALA A 644 -24.83 5.00 -14.07
C ALA A 644 -25.82 6.17 -14.00
N ARG A 645 -27.12 5.91 -14.11
CA ARG A 645 -28.17 6.90 -13.93
C ARG A 645 -28.39 7.28 -12.47
N ASN A 646 -28.10 6.33 -11.57
CA ASN A 646 -28.32 6.47 -10.12
C ASN A 646 -27.04 6.24 -9.30
N PHE A 647 -26.03 5.60 -9.88
CA PHE A 647 -24.79 5.24 -9.20
C PHE A 647 -23.59 5.75 -9.97
N ALA A 648 -22.46 5.96 -9.28
CA ALA A 648 -21.20 6.08 -9.99
C ALA A 648 -20.71 4.71 -10.47
N HIS A 649 -20.14 4.69 -11.68
CA HIS A 649 -19.59 3.48 -12.29
C HIS A 649 -18.07 3.37 -12.01
N PRO A 650 -17.59 2.29 -11.36
CA PRO A 650 -16.16 2.07 -11.12
C PRO A 650 -15.34 1.89 -12.41
N VAL A 651 -14.33 2.72 -12.62
CA VAL A 651 -13.31 2.57 -13.67
C VAL A 651 -12.02 2.10 -13.00
N ILE A 652 -11.83 0.78 -12.98
CA ILE A 652 -10.69 0.14 -12.31
C ILE A 652 -9.42 0.20 -13.18
N LYS A 653 -8.31 0.64 -12.60
CA LYS A 653 -6.97 0.68 -13.20
C LYS A 653 -5.94 0.06 -12.24
N ASN A 654 -5.19 -0.92 -12.71
CA ASN A 654 -4.04 -1.44 -11.99
C ASN A 654 -2.84 -0.49 -12.15
N VAL A 655 -2.15 -0.23 -11.06
CA VAL A 655 -1.04 0.72 -10.95
C VAL A 655 0.14 -0.02 -10.33
N PHE A 656 1.19 -0.23 -11.14
CA PHE A 656 2.32 -1.06 -10.77
C PHE A 656 3.54 -0.19 -10.41
N ALA A 657 4.02 -0.34 -9.18
CA ALA A 657 5.33 0.18 -8.77
C ALA A 657 6.42 -0.86 -9.07
N LYS A 658 7.63 -0.41 -9.38
CA LYS A 658 8.78 -1.32 -9.49
C LYS A 658 9.30 -1.66 -8.09
N MET A 659 9.57 -2.93 -7.82
CA MET A 659 10.18 -3.36 -6.56
C MET A 659 11.52 -2.65 -6.35
N SER A 660 11.76 -2.15 -5.14
CA SER A 660 13.05 -1.53 -4.83
C SER A 660 14.11 -2.58 -4.52
N LEU A 661 15.22 -2.48 -5.26
CA LEU A 661 16.34 -3.41 -5.21
C LEU A 661 17.43 -2.91 -4.25
N GLU A 662 18.19 -3.84 -3.68
CA GLU A 662 19.40 -3.48 -2.95
C GLU A 662 20.45 -2.95 -3.94
N LYS A 663 20.87 -1.70 -3.77
CA LYS A 663 21.89 -1.09 -4.63
C LYS A 663 23.21 -1.82 -4.40
N SER A 664 23.80 -2.38 -5.47
CA SER A 664 25.12 -3.03 -5.39
C SER A 664 26.19 -2.02 -4.96
N ALA A 665 27.28 -2.48 -4.34
CA ALA A 665 28.40 -1.60 -3.95
C ALA A 665 28.98 -0.83 -5.15
N ALA A 666 28.93 -1.40 -6.35
CA ALA A 666 29.34 -0.78 -7.61
C ALA A 666 28.34 0.29 -8.10
N ALA A 667 27.02 0.04 -8.01
CA ALA A 667 25.99 1.03 -8.33
C ALA A 667 25.94 2.17 -7.30
N GLU A 668 26.24 1.90 -6.02
CA GLU A 668 26.42 2.92 -4.98
C GLU A 668 27.65 3.81 -5.22
N ALA A 669 28.68 3.29 -5.90
CA ALA A 669 29.87 4.02 -6.32
C ALA A 669 29.60 4.86 -7.59
N ALA A 670 28.88 4.29 -8.57
CA ALA A 670 28.49 4.97 -9.80
C ALA A 670 27.43 6.08 -9.59
N ALA A 671 26.42 5.87 -8.73
CA ALA A 671 25.44 6.90 -8.37
C ALA A 671 26.04 8.03 -7.50
N SER A 672 27.19 7.79 -6.84
CA SER A 672 28.00 8.85 -6.24
C SER A 672 28.95 9.55 -7.21
N GLY A 673 28.84 9.23 -8.51
CA GLY A 673 29.73 9.61 -9.60
C GLY A 673 29.75 11.09 -10.00
N SER A 674 29.13 12.00 -9.24
CA SER A 674 29.30 13.44 -9.47
C SER A 674 29.65 14.28 -8.23
N SER A 675 29.72 13.74 -7.01
CA SER A 675 29.99 14.58 -5.82
C SER A 675 30.34 13.85 -4.52
N GLY A 676 30.80 12.59 -4.57
CA GLY A 676 31.22 11.87 -3.36
C GLY A 676 32.48 12.48 -2.72
N ALA A 677 32.32 13.43 -1.80
CA ALA A 677 33.41 14.01 -1.01
C ALA A 677 34.12 12.92 -0.19
N LYS A 678 35.26 12.40 -0.68
CA LYS A 678 36.16 11.60 0.16
C LYS A 678 36.62 12.49 1.33
N LEU A 679 36.22 12.14 2.55
CA LEU A 679 36.55 12.90 3.78
C LEU A 679 37.77 12.35 4.52
N LYS A 680 38.21 11.13 4.16
CA LYS A 680 39.40 10.45 4.68
C LYS A 680 39.98 9.53 3.60
N MET A 681 41.29 9.32 3.67
CA MET A 681 42.02 8.31 2.89
C MET A 681 41.87 6.93 3.53
N SER A 682 41.92 5.87 2.71
CA SER A 682 41.94 4.51 3.24
C SER A 682 43.28 4.22 3.93
N LYS A 683 43.31 3.18 4.77
CA LYS A 683 44.55 2.71 5.38
C LYS A 683 45.54 2.21 4.31
N ALA A 684 45.04 1.48 3.32
CA ALA A 684 45.80 1.02 2.16
C ALA A 684 46.46 2.17 1.38
N ASP A 685 45.74 3.27 1.13
CA ASP A 685 46.31 4.44 0.43
C ASP A 685 47.49 5.07 1.19
N LYS A 686 47.45 5.03 2.54
CA LYS A 686 48.51 5.57 3.39
C LYS A 686 49.73 4.65 3.46
N ASP A 687 49.48 3.35 3.52
CA ASP A 687 50.56 2.36 3.57
C ASP A 687 51.28 2.33 2.21
N ASN A 688 50.54 2.35 1.11
CA ASN A 688 51.07 2.38 -0.25
C ASN A 688 51.95 3.63 -0.52
N ILE A 689 51.50 4.82 -0.09
CA ILE A 689 52.34 6.02 -0.28
C ILE A 689 53.62 6.01 0.57
N LYS A 690 53.60 5.31 1.71
CA LYS A 690 54.77 5.22 2.60
C LYS A 690 55.85 4.38 1.93
N GLU A 691 55.43 3.30 1.27
CA GLU A 691 56.28 2.43 0.45
C GLU A 691 56.84 3.19 -0.76
N ILE A 692 55.99 3.86 -1.54
CA ILE A 692 56.39 4.71 -2.69
C ILE A 692 57.43 5.77 -2.28
N LYS A 693 57.24 6.43 -1.13
CA LYS A 693 58.20 7.42 -0.62
C LYS A 693 59.53 6.80 -0.21
N SER A 694 59.52 5.58 0.30
CA SER A 694 60.72 4.83 0.66
C SER A 694 61.52 4.46 -0.60
N GLU A 695 60.82 3.95 -1.62
CA GLU A 695 61.42 3.59 -2.92
C GLU A 695 62.04 4.83 -3.59
N LEU A 696 61.32 5.94 -3.64
CA LEU A 696 61.85 7.20 -4.22
C LEU A 696 63.10 7.69 -3.48
N LYS A 697 63.17 7.53 -2.15
CA LYS A 697 64.33 7.94 -1.35
C LYS A 697 65.59 7.13 -1.70
N GLU A 698 65.44 5.82 -1.93
CA GLU A 698 66.55 4.98 -2.37
C GLU A 698 67.01 5.33 -3.79
N LEU A 699 66.08 5.60 -4.72
CA LEU A 699 66.44 6.02 -6.08
C LEU A 699 67.19 7.36 -6.10
N LEU A 700 66.78 8.32 -5.27
CA LEU A 700 67.50 9.60 -5.12
C LEU A 700 68.92 9.43 -4.55
N LYS A 701 69.14 8.42 -3.71
CA LYS A 701 70.47 8.08 -3.19
C LYS A 701 71.36 7.48 -4.28
N GLN A 702 70.79 6.62 -5.12
CA GLN A 702 71.48 6.03 -6.28
C GLN A 702 71.83 7.09 -7.34
N GLU A 703 70.94 8.03 -7.61
CA GLU A 703 71.19 9.15 -8.55
C GLU A 703 72.36 10.03 -8.09
N LYS A 704 72.45 10.36 -6.80
CA LYS A 704 73.57 11.12 -6.24
C LYS A 704 74.92 10.39 -6.35
N ALA A 705 74.93 9.06 -6.36
CA ALA A 705 76.16 8.28 -6.52
C ALA A 705 76.73 8.35 -7.95
N LEU A 706 75.89 8.63 -8.96
CA LEU A 706 76.30 8.75 -10.37
C LEU A 706 77.03 10.08 -10.68
N ASP A 707 76.91 11.08 -9.80
CA ASP A 707 77.48 12.44 -9.98
C ASP A 707 79.03 12.48 -9.81
N ASN A 708 79.63 11.42 -9.26
CA ASN A 708 81.09 11.34 -9.09
C ASN A 708 81.87 11.13 -10.41
N HIS A 709 81.26 10.56 -11.45
CA HIS A 709 81.93 10.35 -12.74
C HIS A 709 82.19 11.65 -13.53
N GLU A 710 81.41 12.71 -13.29
CA GLU A 710 81.65 14.00 -13.94
C GLU A 710 82.93 14.68 -13.42
N LYS A 711 83.30 14.42 -12.16
CA LYS A 711 84.56 14.91 -11.58
C LYS A 711 85.78 14.24 -12.22
N GLU A 712 85.69 12.94 -12.51
CA GLU A 712 86.76 12.16 -13.15
C GLU A 712 87.01 12.62 -14.60
N LEU A 713 85.95 12.96 -15.36
CA LEU A 713 86.08 13.53 -16.70
C LEU A 713 86.81 14.88 -16.69
N LYS A 714 86.42 15.79 -15.77
CA LYS A 714 87.07 17.11 -15.65
C LYS A 714 88.55 16.98 -15.29
N ALA A 715 88.92 15.98 -14.49
CA ALA A 715 90.32 15.68 -14.19
C ALA A 715 91.09 15.17 -15.42
N CYS A 716 90.51 14.26 -16.21
CA CYS A 716 91.11 13.72 -17.45
C CYS A 716 91.41 14.83 -18.47
N ILE A 717 90.41 15.68 -18.76
CA ILE A 717 90.54 16.80 -19.70
C ILE A 717 91.62 17.78 -19.22
N LYS A 718 91.65 18.09 -17.93
CA LYS A 718 92.64 19.01 -17.35
C LYS A 718 94.07 18.48 -17.48
N MET A 719 94.27 17.18 -17.27
CA MET A 719 95.57 16.53 -17.47
C MET A 719 96.01 16.58 -18.94
N ALA A 720 95.14 16.24 -19.89
CA ALA A 720 95.45 16.27 -21.32
C ALA A 720 95.89 17.68 -21.77
N ALA A 721 95.12 18.72 -21.39
CA ALA A 721 95.46 20.11 -21.70
C ALA A 721 96.80 20.56 -21.08
N THR A 722 97.13 20.07 -19.89
CA THR A 722 98.39 20.39 -19.21
C THR A 722 99.58 19.77 -19.94
N ASN A 723 99.45 18.51 -20.37
CA ASN A 723 100.49 17.79 -21.11
C ASN A 723 100.75 18.45 -22.48
N TYR A 724 99.70 18.80 -23.22
CA TYR A 724 99.81 19.51 -24.49
C TYR A 724 100.57 20.85 -24.35
N LYS A 725 100.24 21.63 -23.32
CA LYS A 725 100.90 22.91 -23.06
C LYS A 725 102.39 22.75 -22.74
N ALA A 726 102.75 21.70 -22.00
CA ALA A 726 104.15 21.38 -21.71
C ALA A 726 104.92 20.96 -22.97
N ALA A 727 104.34 20.09 -23.81
CA ALA A 727 104.93 19.64 -25.07
C ALA A 727 105.12 20.80 -26.07
N SER A 728 104.10 21.65 -26.21
CA SER A 728 104.14 22.83 -27.09
C SER A 728 105.24 23.82 -26.67
N LYS A 729 105.42 24.04 -25.36
CA LYS A 729 106.50 24.89 -24.83
C LYS A 729 107.89 24.32 -25.14
N ASN A 730 108.06 23.00 -25.06
CA ASN A 730 109.33 22.33 -25.38
C ASN A 730 109.69 22.49 -26.87
N ILE A 731 108.75 22.21 -27.77
CA ILE A 731 108.95 22.36 -29.23
C ILE A 731 109.22 23.83 -29.61
N MET A 732 108.55 24.78 -28.96
CA MET A 732 108.86 26.22 -29.10
C MET A 732 110.29 26.58 -28.66
N SER A 733 110.79 25.95 -27.60
CA SER A 733 112.18 26.14 -27.15
C SER A 733 113.17 25.60 -28.18
N GLN A 734 112.91 24.39 -28.72
CA GLN A 734 113.73 23.78 -29.76
C GLN A 734 113.80 24.65 -31.03
N ARG A 735 112.67 25.21 -31.45
CA ARG A 735 112.63 26.17 -32.57
C ARG A 735 113.53 27.39 -32.32
N LYS A 736 113.40 28.02 -31.16
CA LYS A 736 114.21 29.21 -30.82
C LYS A 736 115.70 28.87 -30.80
N GLU A 737 116.07 27.68 -30.36
CA GLU A 737 117.45 27.21 -30.35
C GLU A 737 117.96 26.92 -31.77
N GLY A 738 117.15 26.27 -32.62
CA GLY A 738 117.45 26.09 -34.04
C GLY A 738 117.62 27.41 -34.79
N GLU A 739 116.73 28.38 -34.56
CA GLU A 739 116.82 29.73 -35.15
C GLU A 739 118.07 30.49 -34.68
N LYS A 740 118.54 30.26 -33.44
CA LYS A 740 119.83 30.79 -32.94
C LYS A 740 121.01 30.17 -33.69
N LYS A 741 121.02 28.84 -33.87
CA LYS A 741 122.08 28.14 -34.62
C LYS A 741 122.17 28.64 -36.07
N CYS A 742 121.03 28.90 -36.72
CA CYS A 742 121.00 29.46 -38.07
C CYS A 742 121.64 30.87 -38.21
N LYS A 743 121.87 31.62 -37.11
CA LYS A 743 122.56 32.93 -37.20
C LYS A 743 124.06 32.80 -37.44
N ALA A 744 124.65 31.62 -37.17
CA ALA A 744 126.06 31.33 -37.40
C ALA A 744 126.35 30.85 -38.84
N GLU A 745 125.32 30.63 -39.65
CA GLU A 745 125.43 30.20 -41.04
C GLU A 745 125.85 31.35 -41.97
N PRO A 746 126.51 31.08 -43.12
CA PRO A 746 126.84 32.08 -44.13
C PRO A 746 125.60 32.89 -44.57
N LYS A 747 125.75 34.21 -44.78
CA LYS A 747 124.62 35.15 -45.01
C LYS A 747 123.63 34.71 -46.11
N ASN A 748 124.08 33.99 -47.13
CA ASN A 748 123.26 33.45 -48.23
C ASN A 748 122.46 32.18 -47.85
N MET A 749 122.82 31.49 -46.77
CA MET A 749 122.21 30.22 -46.31
C MET A 749 121.28 30.40 -45.08
N VAL A 750 121.41 31.51 -44.34
CA VAL A 750 120.61 31.79 -43.11
C VAL A 750 119.10 31.68 -43.33
N LYS A 751 118.59 32.16 -44.47
CA LYS A 751 117.16 32.11 -44.79
C LYS A 751 116.68 30.66 -44.97
N ALA A 752 117.42 29.87 -45.75
CA ALA A 752 117.10 28.46 -45.98
C ALA A 752 117.16 27.63 -44.69
N CYS A 753 118.13 27.91 -43.80
CA CYS A 753 118.21 27.27 -42.48
C CYS A 753 116.99 27.58 -41.61
N LYS A 754 116.57 28.85 -41.53
CA LYS A 754 115.38 29.25 -40.75
C LYS A 754 114.10 28.63 -41.30
N ASP A 755 113.95 28.56 -42.62
CA ASP A 755 112.79 27.94 -43.25
C ASP A 755 112.73 26.43 -42.93
N LYS A 756 113.88 25.74 -42.89
CA LYS A 756 113.97 24.33 -42.47
C LYS A 756 113.58 24.14 -41.00
N VAL A 757 114.12 24.95 -40.08
CA VAL A 757 113.76 24.89 -38.65
C VAL A 757 112.28 25.18 -38.43
N LEU A 758 111.70 26.10 -39.21
CA LEU A 758 110.27 26.40 -39.17
C LEU A 758 109.43 25.24 -39.70
N ALA A 759 109.87 24.57 -40.77
CA ALA A 759 109.20 23.37 -41.28
C ALA A 759 109.20 22.23 -40.25
N GLU A 760 110.35 21.94 -39.63
CA GLU A 760 110.49 20.93 -38.56
C GLU A 760 109.61 21.27 -37.34
N TYR A 761 109.58 22.54 -36.92
CA TYR A 761 108.68 23.02 -35.86
C TYR A 761 107.20 22.78 -36.19
N ASN A 762 106.78 23.13 -37.41
CA ASN A 762 105.38 22.98 -37.83
C ASN A 762 104.99 21.50 -37.92
N GLU A 763 105.90 20.61 -38.30
CA GLU A 763 105.67 19.17 -38.33
C GLU A 763 105.52 18.58 -36.92
N LEU A 764 106.42 18.97 -35.99
CA LEU A 764 106.33 18.58 -34.58
C LEU A 764 105.06 19.12 -33.91
N LEU A 765 104.67 20.36 -34.20
CA LEU A 765 103.44 20.96 -33.68
C LEU A 765 102.20 20.17 -34.14
N LYS A 766 102.12 19.84 -35.44
CA LYS A 766 101.04 19.00 -35.98
C LYS A 766 100.98 17.60 -35.40
N ARG A 767 102.10 17.06 -34.89
CA ARG A 767 102.14 15.76 -34.22
C ARG A 767 101.54 15.83 -32.82
N ILE A 768 101.95 16.81 -32.02
CA ILE A 768 101.43 16.97 -30.65
C ILE A 768 99.97 17.42 -30.62
N GLU A 769 99.52 18.18 -31.62
CA GLU A 769 98.10 18.54 -31.80
C GLU A 769 97.27 17.26 -32.03
N ARG A 770 97.71 16.38 -32.93
CA ARG A 770 97.06 15.08 -33.17
C ARG A 770 97.03 14.19 -31.93
N GLU A 771 98.12 14.12 -31.17
CA GLU A 771 98.18 13.33 -29.93
C GLU A 771 97.22 13.87 -28.86
N ASN A 772 97.12 15.20 -28.72
CA ASN A 772 96.16 15.83 -27.80
C ASN A 772 94.71 15.58 -28.24
N ASP A 773 94.41 15.67 -29.53
CA ASP A 773 93.06 15.39 -30.05
C ASP A 773 92.64 13.94 -29.80
N ILE A 774 93.56 12.98 -29.94
CA ILE A 774 93.32 11.57 -29.63
C ILE A 774 93.03 11.37 -28.12
N GLU A 775 93.80 11.99 -27.24
CA GLU A 775 93.59 11.84 -25.79
C GLU A 775 92.30 12.54 -25.32
N MET A 776 91.94 13.68 -25.96
CA MET A 776 90.67 14.36 -25.72
C MET A 776 89.46 13.51 -26.14
N LEU A 777 89.55 12.81 -27.28
CA LEU A 777 88.55 11.83 -27.72
C LEU A 777 88.44 10.65 -26.73
N ARG A 778 89.57 10.14 -26.24
CA ARG A 778 89.60 9.07 -25.22
C ARG A 778 88.94 9.46 -23.91
N CYS A 779 89.16 10.69 -23.42
CA CYS A 779 88.47 11.21 -22.24
C CYS A 779 86.95 11.30 -22.48
N ALA A 780 86.51 11.69 -23.68
CA ALA A 780 85.08 11.80 -24.02
C ALA A 780 84.37 10.44 -24.10
N ASP A 781 84.99 9.41 -24.69
CA ASP A 781 84.39 8.08 -24.86
C ASP A 781 84.18 7.33 -23.54
N LYS A 782 85.13 7.46 -22.59
CA LYS A 782 84.97 6.88 -21.23
C LYS A 782 83.72 7.41 -20.51
N ASN A 783 83.38 8.68 -20.68
CA ASN A 783 82.17 9.27 -20.07
C ASN A 783 80.88 8.88 -20.82
N ARG A 784 80.96 8.65 -22.13
CA ARG A 784 79.81 8.25 -22.95
C ARG A 784 79.35 6.81 -22.64
N GLN A 785 80.29 5.89 -22.41
CA GLN A 785 79.98 4.52 -21.99
C GLN A 785 79.32 4.45 -20.60
N ALA A 786 79.67 5.35 -19.66
CA ALA A 786 79.07 5.41 -18.33
C ALA A 786 77.58 5.86 -18.34
N LYS A 787 77.18 6.75 -19.27
CA LYS A 787 75.81 7.29 -19.35
C LYS A 787 74.83 6.46 -20.21
N SER A 788 75.31 5.49 -20.99
CA SER A 788 74.50 4.64 -21.88
C SER A 788 73.94 3.36 -21.21
N ASN A 789 74.12 3.18 -19.91
CA ASN A 789 73.65 1.99 -19.20
C ASN A 789 72.11 1.96 -19.13
N SER A 790 71.48 0.98 -19.78
CA SER A 790 70.01 0.82 -19.85
C SER A 790 69.34 0.80 -18.46
N ASN A 791 70.06 0.33 -17.45
CA ASN A 791 69.59 0.29 -16.07
C ASN A 791 69.41 1.68 -15.45
N VAL A 792 70.27 2.65 -15.80
CA VAL A 792 70.19 4.03 -15.29
C VAL A 792 68.99 4.76 -15.90
N LYS A 793 68.71 4.53 -17.18
CA LYS A 793 67.52 5.09 -17.85
C LYS A 793 66.23 4.57 -17.21
N ARG A 794 66.14 3.25 -16.98
CA ARG A 794 64.99 2.61 -16.32
C ARG A 794 64.79 3.13 -14.89
N MET A 795 65.89 3.38 -14.17
CA MET A 795 65.87 3.98 -12.84
C MET A 795 65.27 5.40 -12.85
N LEU A 796 65.72 6.26 -13.77
CA LEU A 796 65.21 7.64 -13.90
C LEU A 796 63.74 7.68 -14.32
N GLU A 797 63.30 6.77 -15.18
CA GLU A 797 61.89 6.61 -15.58
C GLU A 797 61.01 6.17 -14.40
N ARG A 798 61.48 5.20 -13.58
CA ARG A 798 60.78 4.78 -12.36
C ARG A 798 60.67 5.92 -11.35
N LYS A 799 61.74 6.71 -11.15
CA LYS A 799 61.72 7.92 -10.31
C LYS A 799 60.60 8.88 -10.73
N LYS A 800 60.54 9.24 -12.02
CA LYS A 800 59.48 10.13 -12.55
C LYS A 800 58.08 9.57 -12.35
N ALA A 801 57.89 8.26 -12.50
CA ALA A 801 56.61 7.61 -12.24
C ALA A 801 56.19 7.71 -10.76
N LEU A 802 57.11 7.45 -9.81
CA LEU A 802 56.86 7.58 -8.38
C LEU A 802 56.55 9.02 -7.97
N GLU A 803 57.26 10.01 -8.53
CA GLU A 803 56.98 11.44 -8.31
C GLU A 803 55.57 11.84 -8.78
N ALA A 804 55.13 11.33 -9.94
CA ALA A 804 53.78 11.55 -10.45
C ALA A 804 52.70 10.92 -9.54
N GLU A 805 52.95 9.73 -9.00
CA GLU A 805 52.06 9.07 -8.04
C GLU A 805 51.94 9.86 -6.72
N ILE A 806 53.06 10.39 -6.20
CA ILE A 806 53.06 11.26 -5.01
C ILE A 806 52.32 12.57 -5.27
N ALA A 807 52.50 13.19 -6.44
CA ALA A 807 51.78 14.39 -6.82
C ALA A 807 50.27 14.16 -6.87
N LYS A 808 49.83 13.03 -7.45
CA LYS A 808 48.43 12.61 -7.48
C LYS A 808 47.85 12.40 -6.08
N TYR A 809 48.60 11.77 -5.18
CA TYR A 809 48.22 11.59 -3.78
C TYR A 809 48.08 12.93 -3.03
N ASN A 810 49.04 13.85 -3.19
CA ASN A 810 49.01 15.16 -2.57
C ASN A 810 47.82 16.00 -3.05
N LYS A 811 47.48 15.92 -4.35
CA LYS A 811 46.27 16.54 -4.91
C LYS A 811 44.98 15.96 -4.29
N GLY A 812 44.96 14.66 -4.01
CA GLY A 812 43.90 14.00 -3.25
C GLY A 812 43.79 14.52 -1.81
N LEU A 813 44.91 14.68 -1.11
CA LEU A 813 44.97 15.23 0.24
C LEU A 813 44.47 16.67 0.32
N ALA A 814 44.83 17.52 -0.64
CA ALA A 814 44.38 18.91 -0.72
C ALA A 814 42.85 18.98 -0.84
N ARG A 815 42.26 18.18 -1.74
CA ARG A 815 40.79 18.05 -1.87
C ARG A 815 40.12 17.56 -0.59
N ILE A 816 40.74 16.63 0.13
CA ILE A 816 40.23 16.16 1.43
C ILE A 816 40.26 17.29 2.48
N LYS A 817 41.33 18.10 2.52
CA LYS A 817 41.43 19.25 3.43
C LYS A 817 40.38 20.31 3.11
N GLU A 818 40.24 20.69 1.85
CA GLU A 818 39.23 21.66 1.39
C GLU A 818 37.81 21.21 1.74
N ASN A 819 37.49 19.93 1.51
CA ASN A 819 36.19 19.35 1.89
C ASN A 819 35.96 19.27 3.40
N LYS A 820 37.02 19.17 4.21
CA LYS A 820 36.90 19.23 5.67
C LYS A 820 36.56 20.63 6.14
N GLU A 821 37.17 21.66 5.54
CA GLU A 821 36.94 23.06 5.90
C GLU A 821 35.52 23.50 5.48
N LYS A 822 35.11 23.20 4.24
CA LYS A 822 33.75 23.46 3.73
C LYS A 822 32.63 22.85 4.58
N ASN A 823 32.91 21.77 5.31
CA ASN A 823 31.93 21.03 6.11
C ASN A 823 32.11 21.22 7.63
N LYS A 824 32.91 22.19 8.07
CA LYS A 824 33.22 22.42 9.50
C LYS A 824 31.98 22.81 10.32
N GLY A 825 31.22 23.83 9.88
CA GLY A 825 29.98 24.26 10.54
C GLY A 825 28.94 23.14 10.65
N LYS A 826 28.72 22.38 9.56
CA LYS A 826 27.81 21.21 9.55
C LYS A 826 28.20 20.12 10.57
N ARG A 827 29.50 19.97 10.88
CA ARG A 827 29.98 19.03 11.90
C ARG A 827 29.81 19.57 13.31
N GLU A 828 29.95 20.87 13.50
CA GLU A 828 29.67 21.53 14.78
C GLU A 828 28.20 21.35 15.15
N ASP A 829 27.27 21.53 14.21
CA ASP A 829 25.85 21.22 14.42
C ASP A 829 25.65 19.78 14.90
N ILE A 830 26.25 18.80 14.21
CA ILE A 830 26.14 17.38 14.59
C ILE A 830 26.75 17.12 15.97
N LYS A 831 27.82 17.83 16.37
CA LYS A 831 28.41 17.73 17.72
C LYS A 831 27.45 18.25 18.77
N VAL A 832 26.81 19.40 18.56
CA VAL A 832 25.79 19.96 19.48
C VAL A 832 24.68 18.93 19.74
N PHE A 833 24.15 18.30 18.67
CA PHE A 833 23.15 17.24 18.83
C PHE A 833 23.70 15.99 19.52
N THR A 834 24.99 15.67 19.36
CA THR A 834 25.64 14.55 20.06
C THR A 834 25.69 14.79 21.56
N ILE A 835 26.06 16.00 21.96
CA ILE A 835 26.13 16.42 23.37
C ILE A 835 24.74 16.31 23.99
N LYS A 836 23.73 16.99 23.41
CA LYS A 836 22.33 16.94 23.89
C LYS A 836 21.80 15.50 24.03
N LYS A 837 22.10 14.65 23.04
CA LYS A 837 21.71 13.23 23.06
C LYS A 837 22.38 12.45 24.19
N ASN A 838 23.67 12.67 24.45
CA ASN A 838 24.39 12.00 25.53
C ASN A 838 23.84 12.43 26.89
N THR A 839 23.64 13.73 27.11
CA THR A 839 22.99 14.26 28.32
C THR A 839 21.63 13.60 28.58
N LEU A 840 20.81 13.43 27.54
CA LEU A 840 19.50 12.79 27.70
C LEU A 840 19.59 11.28 27.94
N LYS A 841 20.59 10.60 27.36
CA LYS A 841 20.86 9.19 27.66
C LYS A 841 21.24 9.00 29.12
N ASP A 842 22.04 9.90 29.68
CA ASP A 842 22.46 9.84 31.08
C ASP A 842 21.26 10.05 32.00
N LYS A 843 20.39 11.02 31.70
CA LYS A 843 19.10 11.20 32.41
C LYS A 843 18.21 9.95 32.34
N ILE A 844 18.08 9.33 31.16
CA ILE A 844 17.31 8.09 30.98
C ILE A 844 17.92 6.94 31.79
N LYS A 845 19.25 6.85 31.84
CA LYS A 845 19.96 5.82 32.61
C LYS A 845 19.71 6.00 34.11
N ALA A 846 19.85 7.21 34.62
CA ALA A 846 19.58 7.55 36.02
C ALA A 846 18.13 7.22 36.41
N LEU A 847 17.15 7.67 35.60
CA LEU A 847 15.73 7.43 35.88
C LEU A 847 15.34 5.94 35.78
N ARG A 848 16.01 5.15 34.93
CA ARG A 848 15.76 3.69 34.88
C ARG A 848 16.16 3.00 36.17
N VAL A 849 17.25 3.43 36.80
CA VAL A 849 17.73 2.85 38.06
C VAL A 849 16.69 3.14 39.15
N SER A 850 16.24 4.39 39.29
CA SER A 850 15.26 4.76 40.32
C SER A 850 13.89 4.08 40.14
N ILE A 851 13.50 3.75 38.91
CA ILE A 851 12.23 3.07 38.63
C ILE A 851 12.19 1.63 39.17
N VAL A 852 13.34 0.94 39.25
CA VAL A 852 13.38 -0.44 39.77
C VAL A 852 12.90 -0.49 41.22
N ASP A 853 13.46 0.38 42.06
CA ASP A 853 13.10 0.48 43.48
C ASP A 853 11.65 0.93 43.66
N LEU A 854 11.20 1.88 42.83
CA LEU A 854 9.81 2.34 42.85
C LEU A 854 8.82 1.24 42.43
N GLU A 855 9.22 0.36 41.49
CA GLU A 855 8.40 -0.77 41.04
C GLU A 855 8.18 -1.79 42.15
N GLU A 856 9.22 -2.09 42.92
CA GLU A 856 9.13 -3.01 44.06
C GLU A 856 8.20 -2.46 45.15
N LYS A 857 8.37 -1.18 45.51
CA LYS A 857 7.46 -0.49 46.45
C LYS A 857 6.02 -0.50 45.94
N TYR A 858 5.80 -0.24 44.65
CA TYR A 858 4.47 -0.27 44.04
C TYR A 858 3.85 -1.68 44.10
N LYS A 859 4.61 -2.73 43.75
CA LYS A 859 4.15 -4.13 43.85
C LYS A 859 3.84 -4.53 45.29
N ALA A 860 4.64 -4.09 46.26
CA ALA A 860 4.37 -4.32 47.68
C ALA A 860 3.05 -3.67 48.11
N SER A 861 2.79 -2.41 47.72
CA SER A 861 1.49 -1.75 47.97
C SER A 861 0.33 -2.47 47.27
N GLN A 862 0.53 -3.02 46.07
CA GLN A 862 -0.50 -3.82 45.38
C GLN A 862 -0.83 -5.11 46.13
N ARG A 863 0.17 -5.80 46.70
CA ARG A 863 -0.04 -7.00 47.52
C ARG A 863 -0.89 -6.68 48.76
N LYS A 864 -0.53 -5.62 49.49
CA LYS A 864 -1.30 -5.14 50.67
C LYS A 864 -2.75 -4.79 50.30
N ILE A 865 -2.98 -4.12 49.17
CA ILE A 865 -4.35 -3.83 48.70
C ILE A 865 -5.08 -5.12 48.28
N GLY A 866 -4.36 -6.12 47.78
CA GLY A 866 -4.91 -7.42 47.40
C GLY A 866 -5.51 -8.21 48.56
N GLU A 867 -5.01 -7.98 49.78
CA GLU A 867 -5.47 -8.59 51.04
C GLU A 867 -6.81 -8.00 51.54
N ILE A 868 -7.25 -6.85 51.00
CA ILE A 868 -8.56 -6.26 51.32
C ILE A 868 -9.68 -7.15 50.77
N THR A 869 -10.52 -7.65 51.68
CA THR A 869 -11.66 -8.53 51.37
C THR A 869 -12.84 -7.78 50.77
N ASP A 870 -13.08 -6.53 51.19
CA ASP A 870 -14.13 -5.70 50.62
C ASP A 870 -13.80 -5.21 49.20
N LYS A 871 -14.74 -5.43 48.28
CA LYS A 871 -14.52 -5.20 46.84
C LYS A 871 -14.57 -3.72 46.46
N VAL A 872 -15.32 -2.89 47.19
CA VAL A 872 -15.48 -1.46 46.92
C VAL A 872 -14.27 -0.69 47.45
N GLU A 873 -13.86 -1.01 48.67
CA GLU A 873 -12.71 -0.42 49.35
C GLU A 873 -11.40 -0.78 48.63
N ARG A 874 -11.23 -2.05 48.23
CA ARG A 874 -10.09 -2.46 47.40
C ARG A 874 -10.01 -1.69 46.09
N ARG A 875 -11.15 -1.41 45.45
CA ARG A 875 -11.19 -0.59 44.22
C ARG A 875 -10.78 0.86 44.47
N LYS A 876 -11.22 1.45 45.60
CA LYS A 876 -10.87 2.82 46.00
C LYS A 876 -9.38 2.93 46.30
N ALA A 877 -8.84 2.05 47.14
CA ALA A 877 -7.41 1.99 47.47
C ALA A 877 -6.53 1.78 46.22
N MET A 878 -6.96 0.91 45.30
CA MET A 878 -6.25 0.68 44.04
C MET A 878 -6.30 1.92 43.11
N ALA A 879 -7.37 2.71 43.16
CA ALA A 879 -7.50 3.95 42.39
C ALA A 879 -6.57 5.05 42.95
N GLU A 880 -6.53 5.21 44.27
CA GLU A 880 -5.64 6.15 44.97
C GLU A 880 -4.17 5.82 44.70
N LEU A 881 -3.76 4.55 44.84
CA LEU A 881 -2.40 4.12 44.52
C LEU A 881 -2.04 4.43 43.05
N LYS A 882 -2.99 4.32 42.12
CA LYS A 882 -2.73 4.67 40.71
C LYS A 882 -2.57 6.17 40.47
N MET A 883 -3.18 7.03 41.28
CA MET A 883 -3.10 8.49 41.11
C MET A 883 -1.82 9.08 41.70
N SER A 884 -1.37 8.59 42.85
CA SER A 884 -0.23 9.16 43.60
C SER A 884 1.08 8.36 43.46
N SER A 885 1.07 7.23 42.74
CA SER A 885 2.26 6.39 42.61
C SER A 885 3.41 7.09 41.90
N ALA A 886 4.48 7.33 42.66
CA ALA A 886 5.77 7.78 42.14
C ALA A 886 6.31 6.84 41.03
N TYR A 887 6.04 5.53 41.10
CA TYR A 887 6.39 4.59 40.02
C TYR A 887 5.69 4.92 38.70
N LEU A 888 4.38 5.17 38.73
CA LEU A 888 3.63 5.48 37.50
C LEU A 888 4.02 6.83 36.90
N LEU A 889 4.29 7.84 37.75
CA LEU A 889 4.82 9.13 37.35
C LEU A 889 6.21 9.01 36.71
N ALA A 890 7.15 8.32 37.37
CA ALA A 890 8.49 8.08 36.84
C ALA A 890 8.46 7.29 35.52
N LYS A 891 7.56 6.30 35.39
CA LYS A 891 7.37 5.54 34.15
C LYS A 891 6.86 6.42 33.01
N LYS A 892 5.98 7.39 33.30
CA LYS A 892 5.50 8.39 32.33
C LYS A 892 6.63 9.32 31.90
N GLU A 893 7.40 9.85 32.84
CA GLU A 893 8.57 10.70 32.56
C GLU A 893 9.62 9.95 31.74
N LEU A 894 9.92 8.69 32.07
CA LEU A 894 10.82 7.84 31.29
C LEU A 894 10.34 7.66 29.84
N LYS A 895 9.02 7.51 29.63
CA LYS A 895 8.43 7.44 28.28
C LYS A 895 8.66 8.75 27.51
N GLU A 896 8.55 9.89 28.18
CA GLU A 896 8.78 11.23 27.59
C GLU A 896 10.24 11.49 27.26
N LEU A 897 11.16 11.21 28.18
CA LEU A 897 12.60 11.34 27.94
C LEU A 897 13.06 10.42 26.80
N ARG A 898 12.56 9.18 26.74
CA ARG A 898 12.85 8.26 25.61
C ARG A 898 12.35 8.81 24.29
N ALA A 899 11.17 9.43 24.26
CA ALA A 899 10.63 10.05 23.05
C ALA A 899 11.49 11.25 22.61
N GLN A 900 11.91 12.11 23.55
CA GLN A 900 12.83 13.22 23.27
C GLN A 900 14.19 12.73 22.75
N ALA A 901 14.75 11.67 23.34
CA ALA A 901 16.02 11.07 22.90
C ALA A 901 15.90 10.51 21.48
N SER A 902 14.77 9.85 21.19
CA SER A 902 14.46 9.35 19.86
C SER A 902 14.40 10.50 18.86
N LYS A 903 13.64 11.56 19.14
CA LYS A 903 13.52 12.74 18.28
C LYS A 903 14.87 13.40 17.99
N LEU A 904 15.71 13.60 19.01
CA LEU A 904 17.08 14.15 18.84
C LEU A 904 17.96 13.22 18.01
N ASN A 905 17.87 11.90 18.23
CA ASN A 905 18.61 10.93 17.44
C ASN A 905 18.16 10.93 15.97
N THR A 906 16.86 11.05 15.73
CA THR A 906 16.27 11.16 14.39
C THR A 906 16.71 12.43 13.67
N GLN A 907 16.65 13.59 14.32
CA GLN A 907 17.17 14.86 13.78
C GLN A 907 18.67 14.80 13.47
N GLN A 908 19.45 14.19 14.36
CA GLN A 908 20.87 13.96 14.12
C GLN A 908 21.11 13.06 12.90
N GLN A 909 20.31 12.02 12.71
CA GLN A 909 20.41 11.14 11.54
C GLN A 909 20.01 11.85 10.26
N LEU A 910 18.92 12.62 10.28
CA LEU A 910 18.48 13.43 9.15
C LEU A 910 19.58 14.39 8.67
N MET A 911 20.22 15.11 9.59
CA MET A 911 21.36 15.97 9.25
C MET A 911 22.54 15.17 8.69
N LYS A 912 22.87 14.02 9.27
CA LYS A 912 23.94 13.16 8.75
C LYS A 912 23.66 12.69 7.32
N VAL A 913 22.40 12.40 6.98
CA VAL A 913 22.02 11.96 5.63
C VAL A 913 21.96 13.13 4.66
N SER A 914 21.27 14.22 5.00
CA SER A 914 21.16 15.42 4.14
C SER A 914 22.51 16.05 3.83
N TYR A 915 23.44 16.03 4.79
CA TYR A 915 24.81 16.51 4.59
C TYR A 915 25.75 15.48 3.94
N GLY A 916 25.25 14.30 3.54
CA GLY A 916 26.04 13.26 2.87
C GLY A 916 27.05 12.54 3.77
N PHE A 917 27.02 12.77 5.08
CA PHE A 917 27.92 12.10 6.04
C PHE A 917 27.53 10.64 6.31
N LYS A 918 26.29 10.24 6.02
CA LYS A 918 25.79 8.88 6.20
C LYS A 918 24.81 8.54 5.08
N LYS A 919 24.98 7.38 4.43
CA LYS A 919 23.98 6.83 3.51
C LYS A 919 22.92 6.06 4.29
N ILE A 920 21.68 6.08 3.81
CA ILE A 920 20.65 5.15 4.25
C ILE A 920 20.91 3.83 3.54
N LYS A 921 21.20 2.79 4.31
CA LYS A 921 21.41 1.42 3.80
C LYS A 921 20.26 0.56 4.27
N LYS A 922 20.04 -0.58 3.60
CA LYS A 922 19.16 -1.64 4.12
C LYS A 922 17.68 -1.22 4.23
N ILE A 923 17.21 -0.48 3.23
CA ILE A 923 15.84 0.07 3.18
C ILE A 923 15.03 -0.38 1.97
N SER A 924 15.64 -1.12 1.03
CA SER A 924 14.93 -1.62 -0.15
C SER A 924 13.97 -2.75 0.21
N GLN A 925 12.92 -2.92 -0.59
CA GLN A 925 11.93 -3.98 -0.43
C GLN A 925 12.58 -5.35 -0.57
N GLN A 926 13.52 -5.52 -1.51
CA GLN A 926 14.31 -6.74 -1.63
C GLN A 926 15.01 -7.10 -0.32
N TYR A 927 15.78 -6.17 0.25
CA TYR A 927 16.46 -6.41 1.53
C TYR A 927 15.46 -6.73 2.65
N ALA A 928 14.34 -6.02 2.71
CA ALA A 928 13.35 -6.21 3.76
C ALA A 928 12.63 -7.57 3.65
N ILE A 929 12.35 -8.05 2.44
CA ILE A 929 11.73 -9.36 2.21
C ILE A 929 12.76 -10.47 2.46
N ASP A 930 13.96 -10.34 1.90
CA ASP A 930 15.02 -11.35 1.98
C ASP A 930 15.58 -11.56 3.38
N LYS A 931 15.49 -10.55 4.26
CA LYS A 931 16.01 -10.65 5.62
C LYS A 931 14.95 -11.08 6.63
N TYR A 932 13.72 -10.65 6.43
CA TYR A 932 12.68 -10.75 7.46
C TYR A 932 11.54 -11.71 7.11
N CYS A 933 11.38 -12.08 5.84
CA CYS A 933 10.25 -12.91 5.39
C CYS A 933 10.68 -14.23 4.73
N VAL A 934 11.72 -14.18 3.90
CA VAL A 934 12.42 -15.35 3.32
C VAL A 934 13.62 -15.65 4.19
#